data_AF-A0A7X6F6W2-F1
#
_entry.id   AF-A0A7X6F6W2-F1
#
_cell.length_a   1.000
_cell.length_b   1.000
_cell.length_c   1.000
_cell.angle_alpha   90.00
_cell.angle_beta   90.00
_cell.angle_gamma   90.00
#
_symmetry.space_group_name_H-M   'P 1'
#
loop_
_entity.id
_entity.type
_entity.pdbx_description
1 polymer ?
#
loop_
_entity_poly.entity_id
_entity_poly.type
_entity_poly.pdbx_seq_one_letter_code
_entity_poly.pdbx_strand_id
1 'polypeptide(L)'
;MIELDILRSVCEACDAEDPVLRPGIIRFELELKRPDDAGGLEAHIAGLLKDGRFVLQPLDPLLPTFYVLQFPGVARTIAPDRLFAIADYLAGELELVSCTPDIGSTLYAEPDAHRLDRTNPESAAVDALCWSKASAPTDFHWSAKAVRAPEAWAISPKKGAGIIVAQPDTGVASHPELDTEALRFDLAIDIVGGDKDPADPLDPSFANPGHGTATASVVVSRERGQMVGTAPAASLVPIRCTTDVKIFDGTPVAAAILHAVKIKADIITMSLGGIFSRSISAAIGVAVDRGLIVLAAAGNCVNFVVYPASDDRVIAVAGVDSNDKPWKGTSAGPSVTIAAPAENVYVARRTPNDLGIGTVSGGQGTSFAVTTTAGVAALWLARFGRDKVRAEAKRRGVSVQALFRAALTATARRPARWNSWLYGAGVVDAAALLRLALAKIPAATGNEIAPEAVPDAPESAAVAQVFADAQSTDVVWARYGAEASYLAADAWRRGDAGRSALLETPARPLPSPGLQAKAPTVLKRSLRFANAVPHLQAPILAPTPPARHPLTIIAPLKPGQESTAENARASLAGTGLRDLQDLIEGTLTQIESQTESTPEATAARRDLLNSTEAVVRQLASDGEAALSIEGRIVTEALVRLKGRPAFKVEDGAISSKHAEFTDWSALLTAAKQYLPALCASVGRIDVAGAHVGTGWVAGPGLVVTNRHVAEAIADVVVKRGSGSKWFMRDGVTINFSDNGRGNELRFKVKGVAAAGDAQIGRSVDFAHLDMVVLDVETENTTAKLPATVGLTGDPGEAATLQDIAVVGYPARPDRSALEDPSGKEATETIGGRLAMIFGLDYGRKYFSPGTIVQAAGGVKADGNHWIFSHDATTLGGSSGSAIITFSNDLPILGLHFAGQVMTANYAHSLAAVKQSPFIGADVTERMVWR
;
A
#
# COMPACT_ATOMS: atom_id res chain seq x y z
N MET A 1 -24.04 15.45 -7.58
CA MET A 1 -23.88 16.93 -7.46
C MET A 1 -22.48 17.24 -6.97
N ILE A 2 -22.02 16.61 -5.88
CA ILE A 2 -20.65 16.75 -5.37
C ILE A 2 -19.59 16.29 -6.38
N GLU A 3 -19.86 15.25 -7.17
CA GLU A 3 -18.96 14.73 -8.22
C GLU A 3 -18.65 15.80 -9.27
N LEU A 4 -19.67 16.52 -9.72
CA LEU A 4 -19.54 17.60 -10.68
C LEU A 4 -18.80 18.80 -10.07
N ASP A 5 -19.06 19.13 -8.80
CA ASP A 5 -18.37 20.24 -8.13
C ASP A 5 -16.88 19.95 -7.90
N ILE A 6 -16.53 18.70 -7.60
CA ILE A 6 -15.14 18.23 -7.55
C ILE A 6 -14.51 18.37 -8.93
N LEU A 7 -15.15 17.84 -9.97
CA LEU A 7 -14.60 17.86 -11.33
C LEU A 7 -14.44 19.29 -11.86
N ARG A 8 -15.35 20.21 -11.52
CA ARG A 8 -15.19 21.65 -11.78
C ARG A 8 -13.98 22.23 -11.07
N SER A 9 -13.78 21.89 -9.80
CA SER A 9 -12.58 22.33 -9.06
C SER A 9 -11.29 21.78 -9.66
N VAL A 10 -11.31 20.56 -10.18
CA VAL A 10 -10.17 19.96 -10.90
C VAL A 10 -9.89 20.75 -12.18
N CYS A 11 -10.92 21.04 -12.98
CA CYS A 11 -10.80 21.90 -14.15
C CYS A 11 -10.27 23.30 -13.76
N GLU A 12 -10.71 23.84 -12.63
CA GLU A 12 -10.26 25.13 -12.14
C GLU A 12 -8.80 25.16 -11.66
N ALA A 13 -8.26 24.00 -11.29
CA ALA A 13 -6.88 23.81 -10.85
C ALA A 13 -5.93 23.43 -11.99
N CYS A 14 -6.47 23.12 -13.17
CA CYS A 14 -5.73 22.61 -14.31
C CYS A 14 -4.85 23.69 -14.98
N ASP A 15 -3.60 23.32 -15.25
CA ASP A 15 -2.66 24.03 -16.11
C ASP A 15 -2.87 23.51 -17.55
N ALA A 16 -3.91 23.99 -18.22
CA ALA A 16 -4.30 23.47 -19.53
C ALA A 16 -3.27 23.83 -20.61
N GLU A 17 -2.38 22.90 -21.00
CA GLU A 17 -1.57 22.94 -22.24
C GLU A 17 -0.57 21.75 -22.40
N ASP A 18 -0.87 20.56 -21.87
CA ASP A 18 0.03 19.41 -21.98
C ASP A 18 -0.72 18.13 -22.40
N PRO A 19 -0.51 17.59 -23.62
CA PRO A 19 -1.13 16.34 -24.08
C PRO A 19 -0.33 15.09 -23.66
N VAL A 20 0.84 15.22 -23.04
CA VAL A 20 1.64 14.06 -22.62
C VAL A 20 0.89 13.28 -21.53
N LEU A 21 0.97 11.95 -21.57
CA LEU A 21 0.33 11.05 -20.61
C LEU A 21 1.12 10.98 -19.29
N ARG A 22 1.41 12.13 -18.67
CA ARG A 22 2.21 12.23 -17.45
C ARG A 22 1.57 11.45 -16.29
N PRO A 23 2.35 10.72 -15.48
CA PRO A 23 1.83 9.98 -14.34
C PRO A 23 1.34 10.93 -13.23
N GLY A 24 0.48 10.43 -12.34
CA GLY A 24 0.10 11.13 -11.10
C GLY A 24 -0.86 12.32 -11.27
N ILE A 25 -1.39 12.55 -12.47
CA ILE A 25 -2.44 13.55 -12.72
C ILE A 25 -3.83 12.93 -12.74
N ILE A 26 -4.87 13.76 -12.62
CA ILE A 26 -6.24 13.31 -12.83
C ILE A 26 -6.51 13.12 -14.33
N ARG A 27 -6.93 11.91 -14.71
CA ARG A 27 -7.20 11.50 -16.09
C ARG A 27 -8.35 10.51 -16.14
N PHE A 28 -9.13 10.58 -17.21
CA PHE A 28 -10.21 9.66 -17.54
C PHE A 28 -10.04 9.16 -18.98
N GLU A 29 -10.12 7.84 -19.15
CA GLU A 29 -10.30 7.18 -20.43
C GLU A 29 -11.79 7.14 -20.77
N LEU A 30 -12.15 7.62 -21.96
CA LEU A 30 -13.52 7.65 -22.48
C LEU A 30 -13.66 6.67 -23.64
N GLU A 31 -14.68 5.81 -23.62
CA GLU A 31 -15.02 4.93 -24.74
C GLU A 31 -16.37 5.37 -25.35
N LEU A 32 -16.31 5.86 -26.58
CA LEU A 32 -17.48 6.26 -27.37
C LEU A 32 -18.21 5.03 -27.94
N LYS A 33 -19.52 5.15 -28.17
CA LYS A 33 -20.30 4.11 -28.84
C LYS A 33 -19.86 3.94 -30.30
N ARG A 34 -19.56 5.04 -30.98
CA ARG A 34 -19.08 5.08 -32.37
C ARG A 34 -18.02 6.17 -32.55
N PRO A 35 -17.10 6.02 -33.52
CA PRO A 35 -16.11 7.05 -33.82
C PRO A 35 -16.73 8.43 -34.13
N ASP A 36 -17.87 8.45 -34.83
CA ASP A 36 -18.54 9.68 -35.24
C ASP A 36 -19.13 10.47 -34.06
N ASP A 37 -19.29 9.84 -32.89
CA ASP A 37 -19.83 10.49 -31.68
C ASP A 37 -18.80 11.45 -31.04
N ALA A 38 -17.57 11.53 -31.56
CA ALA A 38 -16.57 12.50 -31.12
C ALA A 38 -16.94 13.96 -31.45
N GLY A 39 -17.80 14.16 -32.46
CA GLY A 39 -18.25 15.50 -32.88
C GLY A 39 -19.01 16.22 -31.77
N GLY A 40 -18.42 17.29 -31.22
CA GLY A 40 -19.03 18.09 -30.15
C GLY A 40 -18.76 17.58 -28.73
N LEU A 41 -17.99 16.49 -28.56
CA LEU A 41 -17.63 15.95 -27.25
C LEU A 41 -16.91 16.98 -26.37
N GLU A 42 -15.95 17.69 -26.94
CA GLU A 42 -15.21 18.75 -26.24
C GLU A 42 -16.12 19.90 -25.78
N ALA A 43 -17.04 20.34 -26.65
CA ALA A 43 -18.00 21.39 -26.33
C ALA A 43 -18.98 20.96 -25.22
N HIS A 44 -19.40 19.68 -25.22
CA HIS A 44 -20.26 19.14 -24.17
C HIS A 44 -19.53 19.11 -22.83
N ILE A 45 -18.28 18.62 -22.79
CA ILE A 45 -17.45 18.62 -21.59
C ILE A 45 -17.24 20.06 -21.08
N ALA A 46 -16.87 21.00 -21.94
CA ALA A 46 -16.70 22.40 -21.56
C ALA A 46 -17.99 23.01 -20.97
N GLY A 47 -19.16 22.66 -21.53
CA GLY A 47 -20.46 23.06 -20.99
C GLY A 47 -20.73 22.51 -19.59
N LEU A 48 -20.40 21.24 -19.33
CA LEU A 48 -20.54 20.61 -18.01
C LEU A 48 -19.63 21.26 -16.97
N LEU A 49 -18.36 21.46 -17.33
CA LEU A 49 -17.31 22.00 -16.46
C LEU A 49 -17.40 23.52 -16.26
N LYS A 50 -18.16 24.23 -17.12
CA LYS A 50 -18.28 25.69 -17.12
C LYS A 50 -16.92 26.41 -17.29
N ASP A 51 -15.95 25.70 -17.84
CA ASP A 51 -14.58 26.13 -18.08
C ASP A 51 -13.99 25.23 -19.19
N GLY A 52 -13.00 25.73 -19.91
CA GLY A 52 -12.32 25.04 -21.01
C GLY A 52 -10.96 24.46 -20.64
N ARG A 53 -10.60 24.47 -19.35
CA ARG A 53 -9.26 24.07 -18.87
C ARG A 53 -9.13 22.57 -18.67
N PHE A 54 -8.97 21.85 -19.78
CA PHE A 54 -8.65 20.43 -19.83
C PHE A 54 -8.00 20.11 -21.18
N VAL A 55 -7.46 18.91 -21.32
CA VAL A 55 -7.02 18.38 -22.62
C VAL A 55 -7.87 17.16 -22.96
N LEU A 56 -8.46 17.15 -24.14
CA LEU A 56 -9.18 16.01 -24.70
C LEU A 56 -8.51 15.61 -26.01
N GLN A 57 -8.13 14.34 -26.12
CA GLN A 57 -7.45 13.83 -27.31
C GLN A 57 -7.83 12.38 -27.63
N PRO A 58 -7.81 11.94 -28.90
CA PRO A 58 -7.92 10.53 -29.22
C PRO A 58 -6.72 9.77 -28.65
N LEU A 59 -6.95 8.55 -28.15
CA LEU A 59 -5.88 7.70 -27.60
C LEU A 59 -4.88 7.28 -28.67
N ASP A 60 -5.39 6.70 -29.76
CA ASP A 60 -4.59 6.31 -30.93
C ASP A 60 -5.51 6.08 -32.14
N PRO A 61 -5.08 6.37 -33.38
CA PRO A 61 -5.88 6.10 -34.59
C PRO A 61 -6.31 4.64 -34.77
N LEU A 62 -5.61 3.67 -34.17
CA LEU A 62 -6.01 2.26 -34.19
C LEU A 62 -7.19 1.94 -33.26
N LEU A 63 -7.55 2.85 -32.36
CA LEU A 63 -8.68 2.76 -31.44
C LEU A 63 -9.58 4.01 -31.56
N PRO A 64 -10.31 4.17 -32.67
CA PRO A 64 -10.99 5.43 -33.01
C PRO A 64 -12.15 5.82 -32.07
N THR A 65 -12.59 4.91 -31.19
CA THR A 65 -13.61 5.18 -30.18
C THR A 65 -13.04 5.59 -28.82
N PHE A 66 -11.72 5.54 -28.63
CA PHE A 66 -11.09 5.82 -27.33
C PHE A 66 -10.50 7.23 -27.29
N TYR A 67 -10.89 7.99 -26.27
CA TYR A 67 -10.41 9.34 -26.00
C TYR A 67 -9.87 9.45 -24.58
N VAL A 68 -9.01 10.42 -24.36
CA VAL A 68 -8.35 10.70 -23.08
C VAL A 68 -8.73 12.12 -22.67
N LEU A 69 -9.44 12.24 -21.55
CA LEU A 69 -9.71 13.51 -20.87
C LEU A 69 -8.72 13.64 -19.73
N GLN A 70 -7.87 14.66 -19.77
CA GLN A 70 -6.83 14.89 -18.77
C GLN A 70 -6.85 16.32 -18.22
N PHE A 71 -6.41 16.44 -16.97
CA PHE A 71 -6.28 17.71 -16.26
C PHE A 71 -4.82 17.92 -15.85
N PRO A 72 -3.95 18.37 -16.78
CA PRO A 72 -2.54 18.56 -16.49
C PRO A 72 -2.28 19.52 -15.32
N GLY A 73 -1.21 19.25 -14.57
CA GLY A 73 -0.85 20.03 -13.39
C GLY A 73 -1.66 19.73 -12.13
N VAL A 74 -2.79 19.02 -12.23
CA VAL A 74 -3.61 18.63 -11.06
C VAL A 74 -3.17 17.28 -10.53
N ALA A 75 -2.56 17.28 -9.35
CA ALA A 75 -2.16 16.06 -8.67
C ALA A 75 -3.38 15.18 -8.35
N ARG A 76 -3.22 13.86 -8.50
CA ARG A 76 -4.24 12.88 -8.14
C ARG A 76 -4.27 12.69 -6.61
N THR A 77 -5.11 13.47 -5.96
CA THR A 77 -5.33 13.46 -4.50
C THR A 77 -6.76 13.06 -4.10
N ILE A 78 -7.58 12.67 -5.07
CA ILE A 78 -8.96 12.21 -4.87
C ILE A 78 -8.96 10.68 -4.72
N ALA A 79 -9.74 10.16 -3.76
CA ALA A 79 -9.85 8.73 -3.52
C ALA A 79 -10.38 7.95 -4.76
N PRO A 80 -9.91 6.72 -5.01
CA PRO A 80 -10.33 5.94 -6.18
C PRO A 80 -11.84 5.74 -6.32
N ASP A 81 -12.57 5.49 -5.24
CA ASP A 81 -14.03 5.30 -5.28
C ASP A 81 -14.76 6.58 -5.67
N ARG A 82 -14.28 7.75 -5.22
CA ARG A 82 -14.79 9.04 -5.68
C ARG A 82 -14.47 9.27 -7.16
N LEU A 83 -13.28 8.91 -7.63
CA LEU A 83 -12.93 8.99 -9.06
C LEU A 83 -13.85 8.09 -9.91
N PHE A 84 -14.16 6.87 -9.46
CA PHE A 84 -15.11 6.00 -10.15
C PHE A 84 -16.54 6.56 -10.15
N ALA A 85 -16.98 7.20 -9.06
CA ALA A 85 -18.27 7.89 -9.03
C ALA A 85 -18.33 9.06 -10.03
N ILE A 86 -17.25 9.84 -10.15
CA ILE A 86 -17.12 10.89 -11.17
C ILE A 86 -17.15 10.28 -12.58
N ALA A 87 -16.46 9.17 -12.79
CA ALA A 87 -16.43 8.48 -14.07
C ALA A 87 -17.80 7.92 -14.47
N ASP A 88 -18.55 7.33 -13.53
CA ASP A 88 -19.92 6.87 -13.79
C ASP A 88 -20.86 8.04 -14.16
N TYR A 89 -20.71 9.18 -13.46
CA TYR A 89 -21.42 10.41 -13.80
C TYR A 89 -21.09 10.87 -15.23
N LEU A 90 -19.81 10.98 -15.59
CA LEU A 90 -19.37 11.35 -16.94
C LEU A 90 -19.88 10.38 -18.01
N ALA A 91 -19.82 9.07 -17.75
CA ALA A 91 -20.33 8.06 -18.67
C ALA A 91 -21.85 8.16 -18.89
N GLY A 92 -22.60 8.62 -17.88
CA GLY A 92 -24.03 8.92 -18.01
C GLY A 92 -24.29 10.15 -18.87
N GLU A 93 -23.72 11.29 -18.49
CA GLU A 93 -23.96 12.59 -19.14
C GLU A 93 -23.46 12.64 -20.59
N LEU A 94 -22.32 12.01 -20.87
CA LEU A 94 -21.71 11.97 -22.21
C LEU A 94 -22.16 10.76 -23.04
N GLU A 95 -23.10 9.95 -22.51
CA GLU A 95 -23.61 8.74 -23.14
C GLU A 95 -22.53 7.74 -23.62
N LEU A 96 -21.46 7.58 -22.84
CA LEU A 96 -20.33 6.72 -23.16
C LEU A 96 -20.65 5.23 -22.94
N VAL A 97 -19.89 4.36 -23.61
CA VAL A 97 -19.85 2.92 -23.29
C VAL A 97 -19.22 2.75 -21.91
N SER A 98 -18.07 3.39 -21.69
CA SER A 98 -17.36 3.40 -20.42
C SER A 98 -16.60 4.69 -20.21
N CYS A 99 -16.38 5.05 -18.95
CA CYS A 99 -15.43 6.06 -18.52
C CYS A 99 -14.62 5.43 -17.38
N THR A 100 -13.30 5.40 -17.51
CA THR A 100 -12.42 4.78 -16.50
C THR A 100 -11.42 5.82 -15.99
N PRO A 101 -11.37 6.10 -14.67
CA PRO A 101 -10.36 6.98 -14.11
C PRO A 101 -9.02 6.27 -13.96
N ASP A 102 -7.94 7.03 -14.05
CA ASP A 102 -6.63 6.61 -13.57
C ASP A 102 -6.61 6.71 -12.03
N ILE A 103 -6.44 5.59 -11.32
CA ILE A 103 -6.58 5.54 -9.85
C ILE A 103 -5.25 5.35 -9.08
N GLY A 104 -4.15 5.17 -9.78
CA GLY A 104 -2.81 5.07 -9.18
C GLY A 104 -2.51 3.79 -8.41
N SER A 105 -1.31 3.70 -7.87
CA SER A 105 -0.68 2.42 -7.50
C SER A 105 -0.97 1.89 -6.08
N THR A 106 -2.04 2.33 -5.45
CA THR A 106 -2.29 2.09 -4.02
C THR A 106 -2.74 0.66 -3.66
N LEU A 107 -3.06 -0.20 -4.64
CA LEU A 107 -3.66 -1.51 -4.39
C LEU A 107 -2.66 -2.67 -4.30
N TYR A 108 -1.56 -2.63 -5.04
CA TYR A 108 -0.58 -3.73 -5.07
C TYR A 108 0.69 -3.31 -4.33
N ALA A 109 1.18 -4.16 -3.43
CA ALA A 109 2.57 -4.04 -2.99
C ALA A 109 3.42 -4.96 -3.84
N GLU A 110 4.32 -4.36 -4.60
CA GLU A 110 5.55 -5.02 -5.00
C GLU A 110 6.67 -4.33 -4.23
N PRO A 111 7.18 -4.96 -3.17
CA PRO A 111 8.46 -4.56 -2.64
C PRO A 111 9.51 -5.05 -3.65
N ASP A 112 10.19 -4.16 -4.35
CA ASP A 112 11.41 -4.59 -5.04
C ASP A 112 12.40 -5.05 -3.96
N ALA A 113 13.03 -6.21 -4.17
CA ALA A 113 13.93 -6.91 -3.25
C ALA A 113 15.10 -6.05 -2.71
N HIS A 114 15.33 -4.85 -3.26
CA HIS A 114 16.37 -3.92 -2.85
C HIS A 114 15.88 -2.52 -2.45
N ARG A 115 14.59 -2.22 -2.60
CA ARG A 115 13.98 -0.99 -2.05
C ARG A 115 13.27 -1.21 -0.73
N LEU A 116 13.29 -2.45 -0.27
CA LEU A 116 13.04 -2.79 1.11
C LEU A 116 14.12 -2.12 1.94
N ASP A 117 13.81 -0.91 2.41
CA ASP A 117 14.50 -0.38 3.54
C ASP A 117 14.36 -1.43 4.65
N ARG A 118 15.45 -2.12 4.98
CA ARG A 118 15.46 -3.20 5.99
C ARG A 118 15.16 -2.65 7.38
N THR A 119 14.92 -1.35 7.51
CA THR A 119 14.45 -0.64 8.70
C THR A 119 12.92 -0.56 8.78
N ASN A 120 12.19 -0.90 7.72
CA ASN A 120 10.74 -0.84 7.63
C ASN A 120 10.10 -2.24 7.88
N PRO A 121 9.35 -2.45 8.98
CA PRO A 121 8.68 -3.71 9.34
C PRO A 121 7.75 -4.27 8.27
N GLU A 122 6.99 -3.42 7.58
CA GLU A 122 6.03 -3.83 6.54
C GLU A 122 6.73 -4.47 5.34
N SER A 123 7.88 -3.91 4.98
CA SER A 123 8.79 -4.47 3.99
C SER A 123 9.33 -5.84 4.43
N ALA A 124 9.68 -5.99 5.72
CA ALA A 124 10.17 -7.24 6.28
C ALA A 124 9.10 -8.36 6.38
N ALA A 125 7.83 -8.02 6.62
CA ALA A 125 6.72 -8.97 6.67
C ALA A 125 6.33 -9.48 5.27
N VAL A 126 6.24 -8.58 4.28
CA VAL A 126 6.04 -8.95 2.88
C VAL A 126 7.27 -9.71 2.35
N ASP A 127 8.48 -9.38 2.80
CA ASP A 127 9.72 -10.15 2.59
C ASP A 127 9.70 -11.56 3.16
N ALA A 128 9.27 -11.72 4.41
CA ALA A 128 9.26 -13.03 5.05
C ALA A 128 8.21 -13.96 4.45
N LEU A 129 7.06 -13.41 4.04
CA LEU A 129 5.92 -14.19 3.54
C LEU A 129 5.90 -14.37 2.02
N CYS A 130 6.43 -13.42 1.24
CA CYS A 130 6.30 -13.47 -0.21
C CYS A 130 7.63 -13.71 -0.95
N TRP A 131 8.74 -13.15 -0.45
CA TRP A 131 10.04 -13.29 -1.07
C TRP A 131 10.79 -14.50 -0.51
N SER A 132 11.57 -15.16 -1.37
CA SER A 132 12.40 -16.30 -0.95
C SER A 132 13.69 -15.79 -0.31
N LYS A 133 14.08 -16.43 0.79
CA LYS A 133 15.39 -16.25 1.43
C LYS A 133 16.41 -17.29 0.93
N ALA A 134 16.05 -18.12 -0.05
CA ALA A 134 16.97 -19.10 -0.62
C ALA A 134 18.14 -18.40 -1.32
N SER A 135 19.34 -18.96 -1.17
CA SER A 135 20.53 -18.47 -1.87
C SER A 135 20.36 -18.60 -3.38
N ALA A 136 20.79 -17.58 -4.12
CA ALA A 136 20.81 -17.65 -5.57
C ALA A 136 21.73 -18.79 -6.05
N PRO A 137 21.37 -19.49 -7.15
CA PRO A 137 22.26 -20.48 -7.76
C PRO A 137 23.62 -19.86 -8.12
N THR A 138 24.72 -20.62 -7.99
CA THR A 138 26.07 -20.11 -8.30
C THR A 138 26.32 -19.89 -9.80
N ASP A 139 25.52 -20.52 -10.65
CA ASP A 139 25.57 -20.41 -12.10
C ASP A 139 24.75 -19.21 -12.58
N PHE A 140 25.41 -18.18 -13.11
CA PHE A 140 24.76 -16.95 -13.56
C PHE A 140 23.83 -17.17 -14.76
N HIS A 141 23.98 -18.29 -15.46
CA HIS A 141 23.19 -18.65 -16.65
C HIS A 141 22.06 -19.64 -16.32
N TRP A 142 21.80 -19.91 -15.04
CA TRP A 142 20.90 -21.00 -14.63
C TRP A 142 19.48 -20.84 -15.20
N SER A 143 18.94 -19.61 -15.29
CA SER A 143 17.57 -19.37 -15.76
C SER A 143 17.41 -19.73 -17.23
N ALA A 144 18.36 -19.35 -18.08
CA ALA A 144 18.41 -19.74 -19.49
C ALA A 144 18.58 -21.27 -19.64
N LYS A 145 19.37 -21.91 -18.77
CA LYS A 145 19.54 -23.38 -18.75
C LYS A 145 18.27 -24.11 -18.28
N ALA A 146 17.55 -23.57 -17.31
CA ALA A 146 16.33 -24.16 -16.75
C ALA A 146 15.22 -24.31 -17.80
N VAL A 147 15.16 -23.38 -18.76
CA VAL A 147 14.25 -23.45 -19.93
C VAL A 147 14.90 -24.11 -21.15
N ARG A 148 16.11 -24.67 -21.01
CA ARG A 148 16.86 -25.37 -22.07
C ARG A 148 17.14 -24.50 -23.30
N ALA A 149 17.43 -23.21 -23.06
CA ALA A 149 17.81 -22.27 -24.12
C ALA A 149 19.11 -22.67 -24.84
N PRO A 150 20.17 -23.17 -24.17
CA PRO A 150 21.38 -23.61 -24.87
C PRO A 150 21.14 -24.71 -25.92
N GLU A 151 20.30 -25.70 -25.61
CA GLU A 151 19.93 -26.72 -26.59
C GLU A 151 19.02 -26.17 -27.69
N ALA A 152 18.18 -25.18 -27.37
CA ALA A 152 17.38 -24.45 -28.35
C ALA A 152 18.27 -23.63 -29.32
N TRP A 153 19.36 -23.03 -28.84
CA TRP A 153 20.34 -22.32 -29.67
C TRP A 153 21.05 -23.25 -30.65
N ALA A 154 21.28 -24.51 -30.28
CA ALA A 154 21.80 -25.50 -31.21
C ALA A 154 20.80 -25.85 -32.33
N ILE A 155 19.49 -25.81 -32.05
CA ILE A 155 18.42 -26.04 -33.04
C ILE A 155 18.18 -24.80 -33.91
N SER A 156 18.32 -23.61 -33.33
CA SER A 156 18.19 -22.31 -34.01
C SER A 156 19.46 -21.48 -33.78
N PRO A 157 20.51 -21.68 -34.59
CA PRO A 157 21.79 -20.95 -34.44
C PRO A 157 21.67 -19.44 -34.61
N LYS A 158 20.53 -18.95 -35.12
CA LYS A 158 20.19 -17.52 -35.16
C LYS A 158 19.99 -16.92 -33.76
N LYS A 159 19.70 -17.72 -32.73
CA LYS A 159 19.52 -17.29 -31.33
C LYS A 159 18.60 -16.06 -31.13
N GLY A 160 17.59 -15.92 -31.98
CA GLY A 160 16.65 -14.78 -31.97
C GLY A 160 16.96 -13.67 -33.00
N ALA A 161 18.05 -13.77 -33.76
CA ALA A 161 18.45 -12.75 -34.73
C ALA A 161 17.33 -12.39 -35.72
N GLY A 162 17.09 -11.08 -35.84
CA GLY A 162 16.05 -10.49 -36.67
C GLY A 162 14.67 -10.47 -36.04
N ILE A 163 14.46 -10.95 -34.81
CA ILE A 163 13.19 -10.81 -34.10
C ILE A 163 13.20 -9.56 -33.23
N ILE A 164 12.10 -8.81 -33.27
CA ILE A 164 11.93 -7.56 -32.51
C ILE A 164 11.00 -7.82 -31.32
N VAL A 165 11.51 -7.63 -30.10
CA VAL A 165 10.76 -7.70 -28.85
C VAL A 165 10.49 -6.28 -28.35
N ALA A 166 9.23 -5.86 -28.31
CA ALA A 166 8.83 -4.60 -27.69
C ALA A 166 8.60 -4.78 -26.20
N GLN A 167 9.10 -3.85 -25.39
CA GLN A 167 9.03 -3.91 -23.93
C GLN A 167 8.40 -2.62 -23.37
N PRO A 168 7.06 -2.58 -23.21
CA PRO A 168 6.38 -1.62 -22.35
C PRO A 168 6.80 -1.82 -20.89
N ASP A 169 7.55 -0.87 -20.31
CA ASP A 169 8.11 -0.95 -18.95
C ASP A 169 8.51 0.46 -18.43
N THR A 170 9.37 0.55 -17.41
CA THR A 170 9.85 1.81 -16.80
C THR A 170 10.90 2.57 -17.61
N GLY A 171 11.33 2.00 -18.74
CA GLY A 171 12.47 2.48 -19.52
C GLY A 171 13.73 1.64 -19.25
N VAL A 172 14.83 2.01 -19.89
CA VAL A 172 16.12 1.32 -19.73
C VAL A 172 17.22 2.30 -19.35
N ALA A 173 18.08 1.90 -18.43
CA ALA A 173 19.28 2.62 -18.05
C ALA A 173 20.52 1.91 -18.59
N SER A 174 21.60 2.65 -18.82
CA SER A 174 22.87 2.09 -19.32
C SER A 174 23.40 1.01 -18.39
N HIS A 175 23.82 -0.14 -18.92
CA HIS A 175 24.40 -1.22 -18.13
C HIS A 175 25.33 -2.09 -18.99
N PRO A 176 26.48 -2.58 -18.50
CA PRO A 176 27.42 -3.38 -19.31
C PRO A 176 26.83 -4.66 -19.94
N GLU A 177 25.86 -5.29 -19.27
CA GLU A 177 25.14 -6.46 -19.79
C GLU A 177 24.17 -6.13 -20.94
N LEU A 178 23.77 -4.86 -21.09
CA LEU A 178 22.88 -4.41 -22.16
C LEU A 178 23.68 -3.69 -23.23
N ASP A 179 24.09 -4.46 -24.23
CA ASP A 179 24.71 -3.94 -25.44
C ASP A 179 23.76 -2.98 -26.17
N THR A 180 24.24 -1.78 -26.52
CA THR A 180 23.49 -0.81 -27.31
C THR A 180 23.03 -1.38 -28.65
N GLU A 181 23.74 -2.35 -29.25
CA GLU A 181 23.30 -3.01 -30.49
C GLU A 181 22.13 -3.99 -30.27
N ALA A 182 21.90 -4.42 -29.03
CA ALA A 182 20.72 -5.21 -28.69
C ALA A 182 19.46 -4.34 -28.58
N LEU A 183 19.64 -3.04 -28.31
CA LEU A 183 18.56 -2.09 -28.09
C LEU A 183 18.29 -1.24 -29.34
N ARG A 184 17.03 -1.19 -29.76
CA ARG A 184 16.58 -0.43 -30.94
C ARG A 184 16.01 0.92 -30.53
N PHE A 185 16.89 1.82 -30.09
CA PHE A 185 16.53 3.18 -29.68
C PHE A 185 15.89 4.00 -30.82
N ASP A 186 16.16 3.67 -32.08
CA ASP A 186 15.53 4.30 -33.24
C ASP A 186 14.02 4.02 -33.36
N LEU A 187 13.52 2.96 -32.69
CA LEU A 187 12.11 2.60 -32.62
C LEU A 187 11.50 2.83 -31.23
N ALA A 188 12.30 3.26 -30.26
CA ALA A 188 11.88 3.46 -28.87
C ALA A 188 11.03 4.72 -28.71
N ILE A 189 10.34 4.82 -27.57
CA ILE A 189 9.54 5.98 -27.19
C ILE A 189 9.40 6.06 -25.67
N ASP A 190 9.29 7.29 -25.15
CA ASP A 190 8.80 7.57 -23.81
C ASP A 190 7.40 8.19 -23.88
N ILE A 191 6.40 7.37 -23.59
CA ILE A 191 4.98 7.75 -23.57
C ILE A 191 4.68 8.73 -22.43
N VAL A 192 5.36 8.59 -21.29
CA VAL A 192 5.08 9.39 -20.09
C VAL A 192 5.93 10.66 -20.01
N GLY A 193 7.08 10.68 -20.69
CA GLY A 193 7.93 11.85 -20.93
C GLY A 193 7.50 12.67 -22.16
N GLY A 194 6.89 12.01 -23.16
CA GLY A 194 6.41 12.65 -24.38
C GLY A 194 7.47 12.82 -25.47
N ASP A 195 8.52 12.00 -25.44
CA ASP A 195 9.64 12.09 -26.38
C ASP A 195 10.11 10.70 -26.86
N LYS A 196 11.26 10.65 -27.53
CA LYS A 196 11.84 9.41 -28.08
C LYS A 196 12.91 8.78 -27.20
N ASP A 197 13.18 9.34 -26.02
CA ASP A 197 14.22 8.87 -25.12
C ASP A 197 13.62 7.93 -24.06
N PRO A 198 13.75 6.60 -24.22
CA PRO A 198 13.17 5.63 -23.30
C PRO A 198 14.00 5.47 -22.01
N ALA A 199 14.91 6.40 -21.72
CA ALA A 199 15.77 6.32 -20.55
C ALA A 199 14.94 6.23 -19.27
N ASP A 200 15.28 5.24 -18.43
CA ASP A 200 14.82 5.23 -17.05
C ASP A 200 15.62 6.28 -16.28
N PRO A 201 14.99 7.32 -15.72
CA PRO A 201 15.71 8.39 -15.02
C PRO A 201 16.28 7.93 -13.67
N LEU A 202 15.93 6.72 -13.21
CA LEU A 202 16.30 6.18 -11.90
C LEU A 202 15.89 7.12 -10.76
N ASP A 203 14.73 7.76 -10.89
CA ASP A 203 14.23 8.72 -9.92
C ASP A 203 13.87 7.99 -8.60
N PRO A 204 14.43 8.43 -7.45
CA PRO A 204 14.13 7.82 -6.16
C PRO A 204 12.68 7.97 -5.70
N SER A 205 11.89 8.87 -6.31
CA SER A 205 10.45 9.04 -6.06
C SER A 205 9.57 8.06 -6.83
N PHE A 206 10.08 7.41 -7.89
CA PHE A 206 9.32 6.40 -8.65
C PHE A 206 9.18 5.12 -7.83
N ALA A 207 8.37 4.14 -8.23
CA ALA A 207 8.18 2.90 -7.47
C ALA A 207 9.15 1.77 -7.87
N ASN A 208 9.56 1.71 -9.15
CA ASN A 208 10.40 0.64 -9.68
C ASN A 208 11.54 1.13 -10.62
N PRO A 209 12.42 2.05 -10.18
CA PRO A 209 13.53 2.54 -11.00
C PRO A 209 14.46 1.39 -11.39
N GLY A 210 14.84 1.33 -12.67
CA GLY A 210 15.75 0.32 -13.21
C GLY A 210 15.08 -1.02 -13.51
N HIS A 211 13.77 -1.18 -13.27
CA HIS A 211 13.07 -2.44 -13.52
C HIS A 211 13.11 -2.85 -14.99
N GLY A 212 12.86 -1.92 -15.92
CA GLY A 212 12.95 -2.19 -17.35
C GLY A 212 14.37 -2.60 -17.82
N THR A 213 15.42 -2.16 -17.11
CA THR A 213 16.80 -2.58 -17.37
C THR A 213 17.01 -4.05 -16.99
N ALA A 214 16.50 -4.42 -15.80
CA ALA A 214 16.57 -5.80 -15.32
C ALA A 214 15.80 -6.75 -16.24
N THR A 215 14.57 -6.41 -16.62
CA THR A 215 13.73 -7.24 -17.50
C THR A 215 14.32 -7.39 -18.90
N ALA A 216 14.87 -6.31 -19.48
CA ALA A 216 15.51 -6.36 -20.79
C ALA A 216 16.70 -7.35 -20.82
N SER A 217 17.50 -7.38 -19.75
CA SER A 217 18.70 -8.23 -19.66
C SER A 217 18.40 -9.73 -19.75
N VAL A 218 17.27 -10.17 -19.19
CA VAL A 218 16.81 -11.57 -19.25
C VAL A 218 16.40 -12.00 -20.67
N VAL A 219 16.01 -11.04 -21.52
CA VAL A 219 15.70 -11.30 -22.93
C VAL A 219 16.98 -11.30 -23.77
N VAL A 220 17.77 -10.21 -23.71
CA VAL A 220 18.77 -9.89 -24.75
C VAL A 220 20.21 -9.70 -24.26
N SER A 221 20.55 -9.96 -22.99
CA SER A 221 21.98 -9.93 -22.58
C SER A 221 22.80 -10.87 -23.47
N ARG A 222 23.95 -10.37 -23.96
CA ARG A 222 24.79 -11.08 -24.92
C ARG A 222 25.59 -12.19 -24.24
N GLU A 223 26.01 -13.21 -25.00
CA GLU A 223 26.80 -14.35 -24.48
C GLU A 223 28.18 -13.96 -23.91
N ARG A 224 28.66 -12.74 -24.18
CA ARG A 224 29.92 -12.20 -23.64
C ARG A 224 29.79 -11.55 -22.26
N GLY A 225 28.57 -11.40 -21.74
CA GLY A 225 28.29 -10.83 -20.42
C GLY A 225 28.57 -11.81 -19.28
N GLN A 226 28.39 -11.34 -18.05
CA GLN A 226 28.38 -12.19 -16.84
C GLN A 226 27.13 -13.05 -16.77
N MET A 227 26.02 -12.56 -17.34
CA MET A 227 24.78 -13.32 -17.54
C MET A 227 24.48 -13.42 -19.04
N VAL A 228 23.45 -14.18 -19.39
CA VAL A 228 23.00 -14.32 -20.78
C VAL A 228 21.48 -14.26 -20.85
N GLY A 229 20.97 -13.49 -21.80
CA GLY A 229 19.56 -13.45 -22.12
C GLY A 229 19.11 -14.73 -22.81
N THR A 230 17.81 -15.02 -22.78
CA THR A 230 17.27 -16.23 -23.39
C THR A 230 17.37 -16.21 -24.93
N ALA A 231 17.26 -15.02 -25.54
CA ALA A 231 17.43 -14.80 -26.98
C ALA A 231 18.54 -13.75 -27.22
N PRO A 232 19.81 -14.12 -27.00
CA PRO A 232 20.91 -13.15 -26.92
C PRO A 232 21.23 -12.47 -28.26
N ALA A 233 20.64 -12.90 -29.39
CA ALA A 233 20.79 -12.24 -30.69
C ALA A 233 19.53 -11.51 -31.17
N ALA A 234 18.44 -11.51 -30.40
CA ALA A 234 17.27 -10.69 -30.70
C ALA A 234 17.55 -9.20 -30.51
N SER A 235 16.63 -8.36 -31.00
CA SER A 235 16.61 -6.93 -30.73
C SER A 235 15.44 -6.59 -29.81
N LEU A 236 15.67 -5.68 -28.87
CA LEU A 236 14.67 -5.20 -27.94
C LEU A 236 14.38 -3.71 -28.15
N VAL A 237 13.11 -3.33 -28.15
CA VAL A 237 12.66 -1.94 -28.24
C VAL A 237 12.11 -1.53 -26.87
N PRO A 238 12.83 -0.71 -26.10
CA PRO A 238 12.33 -0.19 -24.85
C PRO A 238 11.22 0.83 -25.12
N ILE A 239 10.09 0.69 -24.43
CA ILE A 239 8.95 1.60 -24.50
C ILE A 239 8.63 2.03 -23.07
N ARG A 240 9.07 3.23 -22.70
CA ARG A 240 8.81 3.75 -21.36
C ARG A 240 7.36 4.21 -21.29
N CYS A 241 6.57 3.60 -20.40
CA CYS A 241 5.14 3.87 -20.30
C CYS A 241 4.61 3.95 -18.87
N THR A 242 5.48 3.71 -17.88
CA THR A 242 5.10 3.81 -16.48
C THR A 242 6.30 4.18 -15.60
N THR A 243 6.01 4.65 -14.40
CA THR A 243 6.98 4.83 -13.30
C THR A 243 6.76 3.80 -12.17
N ASP A 244 5.70 3.01 -12.29
CA ASP A 244 5.29 1.95 -11.37
C ASP A 244 4.71 0.78 -12.19
N VAL A 245 5.21 -0.44 -12.00
CA VAL A 245 4.75 -1.59 -12.78
C VAL A 245 3.33 -2.04 -12.38
N LYS A 246 2.75 -1.42 -11.36
CA LYS A 246 1.37 -1.63 -10.94
C LYS A 246 0.45 -0.75 -11.77
N ILE A 247 -0.27 -1.39 -12.68
CA ILE A 247 -1.03 -0.66 -13.71
C ILE A 247 -2.45 -0.39 -13.26
N PHE A 248 -2.66 0.85 -12.87
CA PHE A 248 -3.98 1.44 -12.62
C PHE A 248 -4.23 2.67 -13.47
N ASP A 249 -3.23 3.04 -14.27
CA ASP A 249 -3.28 4.06 -15.29
C ASP A 249 -3.22 3.29 -16.63
N GLY A 250 -4.38 2.92 -17.17
CA GLY A 250 -4.43 1.99 -18.32
C GLY A 250 -3.94 2.63 -19.62
N THR A 251 -4.21 3.92 -19.76
CA THR A 251 -4.00 4.70 -20.99
C THR A 251 -2.56 4.67 -21.52
N PRO A 252 -1.50 4.91 -20.71
CA PRO A 252 -0.11 4.90 -21.19
C PRO A 252 0.33 3.50 -21.67
N VAL A 253 -0.13 2.45 -21.00
CA VAL A 253 0.19 1.05 -21.37
C VAL A 253 -0.53 0.67 -22.66
N ALA A 254 -1.80 1.06 -22.83
CA ALA A 254 -2.50 0.87 -24.10
C ALA A 254 -1.79 1.58 -25.26
N ALA A 255 -1.35 2.83 -25.07
CA ALA A 255 -0.56 3.56 -26.07
C ALA A 255 0.78 2.85 -26.39
N ALA A 256 1.44 2.27 -25.38
CA ALA A 256 2.66 1.49 -25.56
C ALA A 256 2.45 0.21 -26.38
N ILE A 257 1.36 -0.52 -26.13
CA ILE A 257 0.98 -1.71 -26.92
C ILE A 257 0.72 -1.31 -28.38
N LEU A 258 0.00 -0.22 -28.62
CA LEU A 258 -0.28 0.28 -29.96
C LEU A 258 0.98 0.80 -30.67
N HIS A 259 1.92 1.39 -29.94
CA HIS A 259 3.25 1.72 -30.47
C HIS A 259 4.00 0.46 -30.94
N ALA A 260 4.00 -0.62 -30.14
CA ALA A 260 4.59 -1.90 -30.53
C ALA A 260 3.98 -2.46 -31.83
N VAL A 261 2.66 -2.28 -32.03
CA VAL A 261 1.99 -2.63 -33.29
C VAL A 261 2.47 -1.76 -34.45
N LYS A 262 2.57 -0.43 -34.27
CA LYS A 262 2.99 0.52 -35.30
C LYS A 262 4.42 0.27 -35.78
N ILE A 263 5.34 -0.07 -34.87
CA ILE A 263 6.72 -0.43 -35.21
C ILE A 263 6.87 -1.85 -35.75
N LYS A 264 5.76 -2.60 -35.87
CA LYS A 264 5.72 -3.99 -36.36
C LYS A 264 6.63 -4.91 -35.54
N ALA A 265 6.61 -4.76 -34.22
CA ALA A 265 7.25 -5.73 -33.33
C ALA A 265 6.69 -7.14 -33.58
N ASP A 266 7.44 -8.15 -33.15
CA ASP A 266 7.03 -9.55 -33.25
C ASP A 266 6.40 -10.02 -31.93
N ILE A 267 6.94 -9.52 -30.81
CA ILE A 267 6.59 -9.94 -29.45
C ILE A 267 6.41 -8.68 -28.59
N ILE A 268 5.43 -8.70 -27.70
CA ILE A 268 5.25 -7.73 -26.61
C ILE A 268 5.45 -8.47 -25.29
N THR A 269 6.40 -8.02 -24.47
CA THR A 269 6.62 -8.53 -23.11
C THR A 269 6.27 -7.45 -22.11
N MET A 270 5.29 -7.74 -21.24
CA MET A 270 4.80 -6.81 -20.23
C MET A 270 5.10 -7.35 -18.84
N SER A 271 6.09 -6.76 -18.17
CA SER A 271 6.45 -7.08 -16.79
C SER A 271 5.73 -6.12 -15.83
N LEU A 272 4.40 -6.09 -15.95
CA LEU A 272 3.53 -5.14 -15.27
C LEU A 272 2.13 -5.76 -15.10
N GLY A 273 1.33 -5.20 -14.19
CA GLY A 273 -0.08 -5.57 -14.09
C GLY A 273 -0.86 -4.82 -13.02
N GLY A 274 -2.18 -4.82 -13.15
CA GLY A 274 -3.10 -4.33 -12.16
C GLY A 274 -4.56 -4.71 -12.42
N ILE A 275 -5.46 -3.72 -12.40
CA ILE A 275 -6.91 -3.93 -12.59
C ILE A 275 -7.28 -4.04 -14.07
N PHE A 276 -8.49 -4.53 -14.36
CA PHE A 276 -9.01 -4.57 -15.73
C PHE A 276 -9.08 -3.17 -16.35
N SER A 277 -8.70 -3.08 -17.64
CA SER A 277 -8.74 -1.84 -18.43
C SER A 277 -9.29 -2.10 -19.83
N ARG A 278 -10.23 -1.25 -20.25
CA ARG A 278 -10.88 -1.33 -21.57
C ARG A 278 -9.91 -1.00 -22.70
N SER A 279 -9.15 0.09 -22.60
CA SER A 279 -8.15 0.43 -23.63
C SER A 279 -7.03 -0.61 -23.77
N ILE A 280 -6.51 -1.16 -22.66
CA ILE A 280 -5.50 -2.23 -22.72
C ILE A 280 -6.08 -3.47 -23.41
N SER A 281 -7.31 -3.88 -23.05
CA SER A 281 -8.03 -4.98 -23.71
C SER A 281 -8.21 -4.76 -25.21
N ALA A 282 -8.59 -3.56 -25.62
CA ALA A 282 -8.74 -3.21 -27.02
C ALA A 282 -7.38 -3.22 -27.76
N ALA A 283 -6.33 -2.65 -27.15
CA ALA A 283 -4.98 -2.64 -27.71
C ALA A 283 -4.37 -4.03 -27.85
N ILE A 284 -4.60 -4.94 -26.88
CA ILE A 284 -4.21 -6.36 -26.95
C ILE A 284 -4.91 -7.03 -28.13
N GLY A 285 -6.21 -6.78 -28.30
CA GLY A 285 -6.97 -7.28 -29.46
C GLY A 285 -6.31 -6.89 -30.78
N VAL A 286 -6.00 -5.60 -30.94
CA VAL A 286 -5.30 -5.08 -32.13
C VAL A 286 -3.93 -5.75 -32.31
N ALA A 287 -3.15 -5.92 -31.24
CA ALA A 287 -1.83 -6.55 -31.33
C ALA A 287 -1.90 -8.02 -31.79
N VAL A 288 -2.81 -8.80 -31.20
CA VAL A 288 -3.01 -10.21 -31.55
C VAL A 288 -3.53 -10.37 -32.98
N ASP A 289 -4.46 -9.53 -33.41
CA ASP A 289 -5.00 -9.53 -34.77
C ASP A 289 -3.92 -9.17 -35.82
N ARG A 290 -2.93 -8.35 -35.44
CA ARG A 290 -1.76 -8.02 -36.27
C ARG A 290 -0.66 -9.08 -36.23
N GLY A 291 -0.87 -10.16 -35.48
CA GLY A 291 -0.02 -11.33 -35.41
C GLY A 291 1.17 -11.18 -34.46
N LEU A 292 1.08 -10.29 -33.47
CA LEU A 292 2.08 -10.19 -32.40
C LEU A 292 1.82 -11.26 -31.34
N ILE A 293 2.88 -11.74 -30.71
CA ILE A 293 2.79 -12.58 -29.51
C ILE A 293 2.80 -11.66 -28.28
N VAL A 294 1.80 -11.76 -27.41
CA VAL A 294 1.65 -10.90 -26.24
C VAL A 294 1.78 -11.73 -24.96
N LEU A 295 2.73 -11.37 -24.09
CA LEU A 295 2.98 -12.03 -22.81
C LEU A 295 2.94 -11.03 -21.66
N ALA A 296 2.41 -11.46 -20.51
CA ALA A 296 2.41 -10.66 -19.29
C ALA A 296 2.70 -11.48 -18.03
N ALA A 297 3.32 -10.83 -17.05
CA ALA A 297 3.62 -11.39 -15.75
C ALA A 297 2.33 -11.71 -14.97
N ALA A 298 2.20 -12.91 -14.40
CA ALA A 298 0.98 -13.31 -13.67
C ALA A 298 0.72 -12.48 -12.40
N GLY A 299 1.74 -11.81 -11.87
CA GLY A 299 1.67 -10.95 -10.68
C GLY A 299 2.47 -11.52 -9.52
N ASN A 300 2.93 -10.65 -8.64
CA ASN A 300 3.74 -11.01 -7.48
C ASN A 300 2.94 -10.79 -6.20
N CYS A 301 2.94 -11.77 -5.30
CA CYS A 301 2.47 -11.62 -3.92
C CYS A 301 0.96 -11.30 -3.76
N VAL A 302 0.14 -11.47 -4.80
CA VAL A 302 -1.31 -11.14 -4.78
C VAL A 302 -2.23 -12.36 -4.77
N ASN A 303 -1.73 -13.55 -5.13
CA ASN A 303 -2.44 -14.85 -5.16
C ASN A 303 -3.61 -14.98 -6.16
N PHE A 304 -3.72 -14.06 -7.11
CA PHE A 304 -4.60 -14.20 -8.28
C PHE A 304 -3.91 -13.56 -9.49
N VAL A 305 -4.27 -14.00 -10.70
CA VAL A 305 -3.64 -13.50 -11.93
C VAL A 305 -4.11 -12.07 -12.20
N VAL A 306 -3.18 -11.11 -12.22
CA VAL A 306 -3.47 -9.68 -12.48
C VAL A 306 -3.74 -9.41 -13.96
N TYR A 307 -4.39 -8.30 -14.27
CA TYR A 307 -4.56 -7.84 -15.66
C TYR A 307 -3.30 -7.08 -16.12
N PRO A 308 -2.79 -7.19 -17.36
CA PRO A 308 -3.36 -7.86 -18.53
C PRO A 308 -3.07 -9.36 -18.62
N ALA A 309 -2.34 -9.97 -17.68
CA ALA A 309 -2.05 -11.40 -17.75
C ALA A 309 -3.32 -12.26 -17.73
N SER A 310 -4.35 -11.85 -17.00
CA SER A 310 -5.65 -12.53 -16.98
C SER A 310 -6.47 -12.39 -18.26
N ASP A 311 -6.04 -11.59 -19.25
CA ASP A 311 -6.71 -11.50 -20.55
C ASP A 311 -6.61 -12.81 -21.33
N ASP A 312 -7.72 -13.34 -21.83
CA ASP A 312 -7.75 -14.62 -22.55
C ASP A 312 -6.89 -14.63 -23.81
N ARG A 313 -6.53 -13.45 -24.35
CA ARG A 313 -5.66 -13.31 -25.52
C ARG A 313 -4.17 -13.18 -25.14
N VAL A 314 -3.82 -13.10 -23.86
CA VAL A 314 -2.44 -12.94 -23.36
C VAL A 314 -1.87 -14.26 -22.84
N ILE A 315 -0.56 -14.47 -23.00
CA ILE A 315 0.13 -15.60 -22.34
C ILE A 315 0.55 -15.13 -20.95
N ALA A 316 -0.22 -15.51 -19.93
CA ALA A 316 0.13 -15.31 -18.53
C ALA A 316 1.25 -16.26 -18.10
N VAL A 317 2.28 -15.71 -17.48
CA VAL A 317 3.46 -16.46 -17.04
C VAL A 317 3.62 -16.41 -15.53
N ALA A 318 3.52 -17.57 -14.87
CA ALA A 318 3.80 -17.76 -13.45
C ALA A 318 5.29 -18.08 -13.20
N GLY A 319 5.72 -18.01 -11.95
CA GLY A 319 7.10 -18.16 -11.53
C GLY A 319 7.44 -19.50 -10.87
N VAL A 320 8.62 -20.04 -11.19
CA VAL A 320 9.24 -21.17 -10.48
C VAL A 320 10.63 -20.85 -9.94
N ASP A 321 11.09 -21.65 -8.99
CA ASP A 321 12.46 -21.68 -8.50
C ASP A 321 13.40 -22.53 -9.39
N SER A 322 14.66 -22.64 -9.00
CA SER A 322 15.68 -23.44 -9.68
C SER A 322 15.45 -24.96 -9.64
N ASN A 323 14.48 -25.42 -8.84
CA ASN A 323 14.07 -26.82 -8.73
C ASN A 323 12.71 -27.09 -9.39
N ASP A 324 12.20 -26.15 -10.20
CA ASP A 324 10.89 -26.18 -10.84
C ASP A 324 9.70 -26.25 -9.87
N LYS A 325 9.89 -25.83 -8.63
CA LYS A 325 8.78 -25.65 -7.69
C LYS A 325 8.18 -24.26 -7.91
N PRO A 326 6.85 -24.10 -7.78
CA PRO A 326 6.23 -22.77 -7.79
C PRO A 326 6.94 -21.85 -6.80
N TRP A 327 7.38 -20.69 -7.28
CA TRP A 327 8.02 -19.69 -6.45
C TRP A 327 7.01 -19.16 -5.44
N LYS A 328 7.41 -19.00 -4.17
CA LYS A 328 6.53 -18.59 -3.07
C LYS A 328 5.68 -17.35 -3.37
N GLY A 329 6.26 -16.37 -4.06
CA GLY A 329 5.60 -15.11 -4.41
C GLY A 329 4.83 -15.13 -5.74
N THR A 330 4.74 -16.25 -6.46
CA THR A 330 4.02 -16.27 -7.74
C THR A 330 2.52 -16.18 -7.52
N SER A 331 1.85 -15.36 -8.34
CA SER A 331 0.40 -15.47 -8.49
C SER A 331 0.03 -16.72 -9.26
N ALA A 332 -1.19 -17.19 -9.01
CA ALA A 332 -1.70 -18.46 -9.51
C ALA A 332 -3.19 -18.35 -9.83
N GLY A 333 -3.66 -19.21 -10.72
CA GLY A 333 -5.07 -19.28 -11.10
C GLY A 333 -5.27 -19.76 -12.54
N PRO A 334 -6.54 -19.95 -12.95
CA PRO A 334 -6.89 -20.61 -14.20
C PRO A 334 -6.40 -19.86 -15.46
N SER A 335 -6.17 -18.56 -15.37
CA SER A 335 -5.64 -17.77 -16.49
C SER A 335 -4.15 -18.04 -16.76
N VAL A 336 -3.39 -18.67 -15.83
CA VAL A 336 -1.97 -18.97 -16.04
C VAL A 336 -1.80 -19.94 -17.22
N THR A 337 -1.05 -19.53 -18.23
CA THR A 337 -0.77 -20.37 -19.40
C THR A 337 0.39 -21.33 -19.13
N ILE A 338 1.47 -20.82 -18.53
CA ILE A 338 2.75 -21.52 -18.38
C ILE A 338 3.53 -20.94 -17.18
N ALA A 339 4.54 -21.65 -16.71
CA ALA A 339 5.50 -21.13 -15.73
C ALA A 339 6.93 -21.08 -16.27
N ALA A 340 7.74 -20.18 -15.73
CA ALA A 340 9.16 -20.03 -16.08
C ALA A 340 9.97 -19.53 -14.86
N PRO A 341 11.31 -19.58 -14.90
CA PRO A 341 12.17 -19.11 -13.82
C PRO A 341 11.83 -17.70 -13.33
N ALA A 342 11.58 -17.56 -12.01
CA ALA A 342 11.24 -16.29 -11.38
C ALA A 342 12.03 -16.03 -10.09
N GLU A 343 12.43 -17.07 -9.35
CA GLU A 343 13.18 -16.90 -8.10
C GLU A 343 14.70 -16.84 -8.36
N ASN A 344 15.37 -15.79 -7.91
CA ASN A 344 16.83 -15.62 -7.99
C ASN A 344 17.39 -15.65 -9.42
N VAL A 345 16.64 -15.10 -10.38
CA VAL A 345 17.09 -14.93 -11.77
C VAL A 345 18.12 -13.80 -11.81
N TYR A 346 19.31 -14.04 -12.36
CA TYR A 346 20.31 -12.99 -12.50
C TYR A 346 19.88 -11.93 -13.51
N VAL A 347 20.02 -10.66 -13.13
CA VAL A 347 19.60 -9.50 -13.93
C VAL A 347 20.63 -8.38 -13.89
N ALA A 348 20.64 -7.56 -14.94
CA ALA A 348 21.31 -6.27 -14.96
C ALA A 348 20.57 -5.29 -14.04
N ARG A 349 21.14 -4.99 -12.88
CA ARG A 349 20.51 -4.13 -11.87
C ARG A 349 21.08 -2.73 -11.92
N ARG A 350 20.17 -1.76 -11.98
CA ARG A 350 20.43 -0.33 -11.79
C ARG A 350 19.59 0.20 -10.62
N THR A 351 20.15 1.08 -9.80
CA THR A 351 19.43 1.75 -8.71
C THR A 351 19.78 3.25 -8.68
N PRO A 352 18.94 4.10 -8.05
CA PRO A 352 19.21 5.55 -7.97
C PRO A 352 20.58 5.91 -7.38
N ASN A 353 21.10 5.07 -6.48
CA ASN A 353 22.31 5.35 -5.70
C ASN A 353 23.55 4.54 -6.15
N ASP A 354 23.50 3.88 -7.31
CA ASP A 354 24.58 3.01 -7.78
C ASP A 354 25.74 3.73 -8.48
N LEU A 355 25.73 5.06 -8.50
CA LEU A 355 26.74 5.93 -9.12
C LEU A 355 27.02 5.59 -10.60
N GLY A 356 26.08 4.97 -11.30
CA GLY A 356 26.24 4.61 -12.71
C GLY A 356 26.98 3.30 -12.95
N ILE A 357 27.38 2.57 -11.89
CA ILE A 357 28.19 1.35 -12.02
C ILE A 357 27.34 0.18 -12.53
N GLY A 358 26.15 -0.01 -11.94
CA GLY A 358 25.31 -1.19 -12.17
C GLY A 358 25.94 -2.48 -11.62
N THR A 359 25.10 -3.49 -11.34
CA THR A 359 25.56 -4.79 -10.85
C THR A 359 24.76 -5.92 -11.48
N VAL A 360 25.33 -7.13 -11.50
CA VAL A 360 24.56 -8.34 -11.79
C VAL A 360 24.20 -9.00 -10.47
N SER A 361 22.90 -9.14 -10.20
CA SER A 361 22.42 -9.76 -8.96
C SER A 361 21.15 -10.57 -9.21
N GLY A 362 20.82 -11.47 -8.27
CA GLY A 362 19.57 -12.20 -8.29
C GLY A 362 18.38 -11.26 -8.11
N GLY A 363 17.39 -11.37 -8.99
CA GLY A 363 16.06 -10.79 -8.87
C GLY A 363 15.03 -11.88 -8.62
N GLN A 364 13.91 -11.50 -8.00
CA GLN A 364 12.75 -12.36 -7.85
C GLN A 364 11.53 -11.70 -8.49
N GLY A 365 10.70 -12.45 -9.21
CA GLY A 365 9.46 -11.93 -9.78
C GLY A 365 8.99 -12.65 -11.03
N THR A 366 7.67 -12.71 -11.23
CA THR A 366 7.05 -13.18 -12.48
C THR A 366 7.42 -12.32 -13.69
N SER A 367 7.91 -11.09 -13.47
CA SER A 367 8.59 -10.23 -14.44
C SER A 367 9.76 -10.92 -15.16
N PHE A 368 10.51 -11.79 -14.47
CA PHE A 368 11.62 -12.54 -15.08
C PHE A 368 11.16 -13.81 -15.80
N ALA A 369 10.06 -14.40 -15.32
CA ALA A 369 9.44 -15.53 -15.98
C ALA A 369 8.87 -15.13 -17.35
N VAL A 370 8.17 -13.99 -17.42
CA VAL A 370 7.59 -13.48 -18.68
C VAL A 370 8.67 -13.12 -19.70
N THR A 371 9.75 -12.46 -19.28
CA THR A 371 10.86 -12.08 -20.19
C THR A 371 11.65 -13.29 -20.68
N THR A 372 11.89 -14.29 -19.81
CA THR A 372 12.45 -15.58 -20.21
C THR A 372 11.59 -16.22 -21.31
N THR A 373 10.27 -16.24 -21.10
CA THR A 373 9.32 -16.81 -22.07
C THR A 373 9.26 -15.99 -23.37
N ALA A 374 9.37 -14.66 -23.31
CA ALA A 374 9.47 -13.80 -24.48
C ALA A 374 10.73 -14.11 -25.31
N GLY A 375 11.86 -14.37 -24.65
CA GLY A 375 13.06 -14.86 -25.34
C GLY A 375 12.83 -16.21 -26.02
N VAL A 376 12.14 -17.15 -25.36
CA VAL A 376 11.75 -18.43 -25.99
C VAL A 376 10.85 -18.23 -27.22
N ALA A 377 9.91 -17.29 -27.17
CA ALA A 377 9.09 -16.91 -28.32
C ALA A 377 9.95 -16.37 -29.47
N ALA A 378 10.98 -15.56 -29.17
CA ALA A 378 11.91 -15.04 -30.16
C ALA A 378 12.74 -16.15 -30.81
N LEU A 379 13.22 -17.13 -30.04
CA LEU A 379 13.90 -18.32 -30.57
C LEU A 379 13.00 -19.12 -31.52
N TRP A 380 11.72 -19.29 -31.17
CA TRP A 380 10.74 -20.02 -31.98
C TRP A 380 10.45 -19.30 -33.30
N LEU A 381 10.19 -17.99 -33.26
CA LEU A 381 10.00 -17.18 -34.48
C LEU A 381 11.24 -17.16 -35.36
N ALA A 382 12.44 -17.04 -34.79
CA ALA A 382 13.70 -17.08 -35.55
C ALA A 382 13.93 -18.45 -36.23
N ARG A 383 13.51 -19.53 -35.58
CA ARG A 383 13.64 -20.91 -36.09
C ARG A 383 12.74 -21.19 -37.28
N PHE A 384 11.50 -20.73 -37.23
CA PHE A 384 10.50 -21.05 -38.26
C PHE A 384 10.34 -19.96 -39.31
N GLY A 385 10.65 -18.71 -38.96
CA GLY A 385 10.43 -17.53 -39.79
C GLY A 385 8.99 -17.03 -39.69
N ARG A 386 8.82 -15.70 -39.56
CA ARG A 386 7.52 -15.03 -39.36
C ARG A 386 6.50 -15.41 -40.42
N ASP A 387 6.88 -15.42 -41.68
CA ASP A 387 5.95 -15.68 -42.80
C ASP A 387 5.40 -17.10 -42.77
N LYS A 388 6.23 -18.10 -42.42
CA LYS A 388 5.79 -19.50 -42.31
C LYS A 388 4.86 -19.69 -41.12
N VAL A 389 5.17 -19.05 -39.99
CA VAL A 389 4.31 -19.05 -38.81
C VAL A 389 2.95 -18.40 -39.12
N ARG A 390 2.95 -17.22 -39.74
CA ARG A 390 1.72 -16.51 -40.15
C ARG A 390 0.92 -17.31 -41.17
N ALA A 391 1.57 -17.92 -42.15
CA ALA A 391 0.92 -18.77 -43.13
C ALA A 391 0.26 -19.99 -42.48
N GLU A 392 0.94 -20.64 -41.53
CA GLU A 392 0.38 -21.79 -40.80
C GLU A 392 -0.80 -21.39 -39.91
N ALA A 393 -0.69 -20.28 -39.18
CA ALA A 393 -1.77 -19.75 -38.35
C ALA A 393 -3.00 -19.44 -39.22
N LYS A 394 -2.80 -18.73 -40.35
CA LYS A 394 -3.85 -18.44 -41.33
C LYS A 394 -4.47 -19.71 -41.92
N ARG A 395 -3.66 -20.71 -42.28
CA ARG A 395 -4.15 -22.00 -42.81
C ARG A 395 -5.07 -22.71 -41.83
N ARG A 396 -4.84 -22.55 -40.52
CA ARG A 396 -5.63 -23.14 -39.43
C ARG A 396 -6.78 -22.25 -38.94
N GLY A 397 -6.90 -21.02 -39.43
CA GLY A 397 -7.91 -20.07 -38.96
C GLY A 397 -7.69 -19.60 -37.52
N VAL A 398 -6.44 -19.57 -37.03
CA VAL A 398 -6.09 -19.12 -35.67
C VAL A 398 -5.09 -17.97 -35.73
N SER A 399 -4.96 -17.21 -34.64
CA SER A 399 -3.93 -16.18 -34.51
C SER A 399 -2.53 -16.79 -34.32
N VAL A 400 -1.48 -16.01 -34.58
CA VAL A 400 -0.10 -16.39 -34.26
C VAL A 400 0.05 -16.67 -32.75
N GLN A 401 -0.58 -15.82 -31.93
CA GLN A 401 -0.67 -15.98 -30.48
C GLN A 401 -1.24 -17.34 -30.08
N ALA A 402 -2.38 -17.75 -30.65
CA ALA A 402 -3.01 -19.02 -30.34
C ALA A 402 -2.17 -20.22 -30.81
N LEU A 403 -1.54 -20.13 -31.99
CA LEU A 403 -0.64 -21.17 -32.50
C LEU A 403 0.59 -21.34 -31.60
N PHE A 404 1.19 -20.23 -31.18
CA PHE A 404 2.33 -20.24 -30.26
C PHE A 404 1.93 -20.77 -28.87
N ARG A 405 0.81 -20.31 -28.31
CA ARG A 405 0.25 -20.83 -27.04
C ARG A 405 0.08 -22.34 -27.09
N ALA A 406 -0.54 -22.88 -28.15
CA ALA A 406 -0.75 -24.32 -28.30
C ALA A 406 0.58 -25.10 -28.41
N ALA A 407 1.58 -24.56 -29.10
CA ALA A 407 2.90 -25.18 -29.16
C ALA A 407 3.60 -25.17 -27.80
N LEU A 408 3.57 -24.01 -27.11
CA LEU A 408 4.20 -23.78 -25.82
C LEU A 408 3.65 -24.72 -24.74
N THR A 409 2.32 -24.85 -24.65
CA THR A 409 1.66 -25.71 -23.65
C THR A 409 1.85 -27.19 -23.95
N ALA A 410 1.88 -27.59 -25.23
CA ALA A 410 2.10 -28.97 -25.64
C ALA A 410 3.51 -29.48 -25.35
N THR A 411 4.50 -28.58 -25.34
CA THR A 411 5.91 -28.93 -25.09
C THR A 411 6.38 -28.60 -23.68
N ALA A 412 5.51 -28.06 -22.83
CA ALA A 412 5.83 -27.73 -21.45
C ALA A 412 6.32 -28.96 -20.68
N ARG A 413 7.41 -28.80 -19.94
CA ARG A 413 7.91 -29.83 -19.03
C ARG A 413 7.07 -29.79 -17.76
N ARG A 414 6.56 -30.93 -17.32
CA ARG A 414 5.68 -31.02 -16.13
C ARG A 414 6.43 -31.66 -14.96
N PRO A 415 6.79 -30.88 -13.92
CA PRO A 415 7.32 -31.43 -12.68
C PRO A 415 6.34 -32.42 -12.03
N ALA A 416 6.86 -33.28 -11.16
CA ALA A 416 6.01 -34.20 -10.40
C ALA A 416 5.00 -33.41 -9.53
N ARG A 417 3.73 -33.84 -9.54
CA ARG A 417 2.63 -33.19 -8.79
C ARG A 417 2.35 -31.74 -9.21
N TRP A 418 2.66 -31.38 -10.46
CA TRP A 418 2.33 -30.07 -11.00
C TRP A 418 0.83 -29.80 -11.01
N ASN A 419 0.40 -28.71 -10.36
CA ASN A 419 -0.99 -28.27 -10.40
C ASN A 419 -1.23 -27.38 -11.64
N SER A 420 -1.78 -27.98 -12.71
CA SER A 420 -2.02 -27.26 -13.95
C SER A 420 -3.12 -26.21 -13.90
N TRP A 421 -4.00 -26.27 -12.89
CA TRP A 421 -5.04 -25.27 -12.70
C TRP A 421 -4.47 -23.98 -12.10
N LEU A 422 -3.47 -24.10 -11.21
CA LEU A 422 -2.81 -22.94 -10.58
C LEU A 422 -1.69 -22.35 -11.43
N TYR A 423 -0.87 -23.21 -12.05
CA TYR A 423 0.40 -22.81 -12.64
C TYR A 423 0.50 -23.09 -14.16
N GLY A 424 -0.63 -23.38 -14.81
CA GLY A 424 -0.70 -23.62 -16.24
C GLY A 424 -0.06 -24.94 -16.69
N ALA A 425 0.31 -25.03 -17.97
CA ALA A 425 0.64 -26.31 -18.61
C ALA A 425 1.92 -27.01 -18.10
N GLY A 426 2.79 -26.30 -17.38
CA GLY A 426 4.10 -26.76 -16.93
C GLY A 426 5.14 -25.65 -16.96
N VAL A 427 6.42 -26.02 -16.87
CA VAL A 427 7.56 -25.13 -17.05
C VAL A 427 7.98 -25.08 -18.52
N VAL A 428 8.34 -23.90 -19.03
CA VAL A 428 8.82 -23.71 -20.41
C VAL A 428 10.01 -24.64 -20.74
N ASP A 429 9.95 -25.31 -21.89
CA ASP A 429 11.07 -26.07 -22.49
C ASP A 429 11.30 -25.59 -23.93
N ALA A 430 12.27 -24.69 -24.13
CA ALA A 430 12.57 -24.08 -25.42
C ALA A 430 13.04 -25.11 -26.45
N ALA A 431 13.80 -26.12 -26.01
CA ALA A 431 14.36 -27.12 -26.90
C ALA A 431 13.30 -28.09 -27.41
N ALA A 432 12.33 -28.47 -26.58
CA ALA A 432 11.17 -29.25 -27.00
C ALA A 432 10.28 -28.43 -27.95
N LEU A 433 10.02 -27.16 -27.61
CA LEU A 433 9.23 -26.23 -28.43
C LEU A 433 9.80 -26.08 -29.85
N LEU A 434 11.11 -25.86 -29.99
CA LEU A 434 11.75 -25.68 -31.30
C LEU A 434 11.82 -26.96 -32.14
N ARG A 435 11.72 -28.15 -31.52
CA ARG A 435 11.65 -29.44 -32.23
C ARG A 435 10.25 -29.75 -32.74
N LEU A 436 9.21 -29.19 -32.12
CA LEU A 436 7.83 -29.38 -32.56
C LEU A 436 7.60 -28.67 -33.90
N ALA A 437 7.51 -29.46 -34.98
CA ALA A 437 7.23 -28.91 -36.31
C ALA A 437 5.89 -28.17 -36.36
N LEU A 438 5.83 -27.02 -37.05
CA LEU A 438 4.62 -26.20 -37.16
C LEU A 438 3.36 -27.00 -37.52
N ALA A 439 3.46 -27.90 -38.51
CA ALA A 439 2.35 -28.74 -38.96
C ALA A 439 1.87 -29.75 -37.89
N LYS A 440 2.71 -30.10 -36.91
CA LYS A 440 2.41 -31.03 -35.82
C LYS A 440 1.99 -30.36 -34.51
N ILE A 441 1.94 -29.03 -34.47
CA ILE A 441 1.36 -28.33 -33.31
C ILE A 441 -0.08 -28.82 -33.13
N PRO A 442 -0.50 -29.25 -31.94
CA PRO A 442 -1.87 -29.71 -31.73
C PRO A 442 -2.88 -28.58 -31.97
N ALA A 443 -4.13 -28.95 -32.24
CA ALA A 443 -5.21 -27.96 -32.18
C ALA A 443 -5.27 -27.38 -30.76
N ALA A 444 -5.64 -26.11 -30.64
CA ALA A 444 -5.86 -25.52 -29.34
C ALA A 444 -6.98 -26.30 -28.62
N THR A 445 -6.63 -27.02 -27.56
CA THR A 445 -7.62 -27.63 -26.67
C THR A 445 -8.11 -26.53 -25.74
N GLY A 446 -9.36 -26.09 -25.91
CA GLY A 446 -10.04 -25.23 -24.95
C GLY A 446 -10.32 -26.04 -23.69
N ASN A 447 -9.33 -26.19 -22.82
CA ASN A 447 -9.60 -26.68 -21.47
C ASN A 447 -9.97 -25.48 -20.61
N GLU A 448 -11.23 -25.05 -20.74
CA GLU A 448 -11.92 -24.37 -19.65
C GLU A 448 -12.00 -25.39 -18.50
N ILE A 449 -11.13 -25.23 -17.50
CA ILE A 449 -11.35 -25.94 -16.24
C ILE A 449 -12.42 -25.15 -15.51
N ALA A 450 -13.66 -25.65 -15.55
CA ALA A 450 -14.78 -25.08 -14.81
C ALA A 450 -14.39 -24.93 -13.32
N PRO A 451 -14.52 -23.73 -12.72
CA PRO A 451 -14.16 -23.47 -11.31
C PRO A 451 -14.87 -24.41 -10.32
N GLU A 452 -16.02 -24.95 -10.72
CA GLU A 452 -16.90 -25.82 -9.94
C GLU A 452 -16.38 -27.26 -9.80
N ALA A 453 -15.38 -27.66 -10.59
CA ALA A 453 -14.88 -29.03 -10.65
C ALA A 453 -13.76 -29.34 -9.62
N VAL A 454 -13.43 -28.39 -8.74
CA VAL A 454 -12.31 -28.51 -7.79
C VAL A 454 -12.82 -28.39 -6.35
N PRO A 455 -12.79 -29.48 -5.55
CA PRO A 455 -12.93 -29.38 -4.11
C PRO A 455 -11.84 -28.43 -3.56
N ASP A 456 -12.21 -27.47 -2.71
CA ASP A 456 -11.31 -26.51 -2.05
C ASP A 456 -10.71 -25.41 -2.95
N ALA A 457 -11.47 -24.87 -3.91
CA ALA A 457 -11.04 -23.68 -4.66
C ALA A 457 -10.65 -22.52 -3.71
N PRO A 458 -9.50 -21.85 -3.92
CA PRO A 458 -9.01 -20.81 -3.02
C PRO A 458 -9.98 -19.63 -2.97
N GLU A 459 -10.01 -18.90 -1.85
CA GLU A 459 -10.88 -17.74 -1.66
C GLU A 459 -10.67 -16.65 -2.74
N SER A 460 -9.49 -16.61 -3.38
CA SER A 460 -9.18 -15.72 -4.51
C SER A 460 -9.90 -16.07 -5.82
N ALA A 461 -10.53 -17.24 -5.93
CA ALA A 461 -11.25 -17.68 -7.13
C ALA A 461 -12.42 -16.74 -7.47
N ALA A 462 -13.08 -16.16 -6.47
CA ALA A 462 -14.14 -15.17 -6.71
C ALA A 462 -13.58 -13.87 -7.34
N VAL A 463 -12.37 -13.46 -6.97
CA VAL A 463 -11.69 -12.29 -7.56
C VAL A 463 -11.25 -12.60 -8.98
N ALA A 464 -10.64 -13.77 -9.20
CA ALA A 464 -10.25 -14.20 -10.55
C ALA A 464 -11.47 -14.24 -11.51
N GLN A 465 -12.63 -14.70 -11.03
CA GLN A 465 -13.86 -14.69 -11.84
C GLN A 465 -14.32 -13.26 -12.18
N VAL A 466 -14.21 -12.30 -11.25
CA VAL A 466 -14.53 -10.89 -11.56
C VAL A 466 -13.64 -10.36 -12.70
N PHE A 467 -12.34 -10.70 -12.69
CA PHE A 467 -11.41 -10.31 -13.75
C PHE A 467 -11.70 -10.99 -15.09
N ALA A 468 -12.14 -12.25 -15.08
CA ALA A 468 -12.57 -12.95 -16.28
C ALA A 468 -13.85 -12.31 -16.85
N ASP A 469 -14.87 -12.12 -16.02
CA ASP A 469 -16.17 -11.57 -16.44
C ASP A 469 -16.05 -10.11 -16.90
N ALA A 470 -15.13 -9.33 -16.32
CA ALA A 470 -14.88 -7.94 -16.72
C ALA A 470 -14.44 -7.79 -18.18
N GLN A 471 -13.88 -8.84 -18.80
CA GLN A 471 -13.51 -8.85 -20.21
C GLN A 471 -14.72 -8.95 -21.15
N SER A 472 -15.90 -9.28 -20.61
CA SER A 472 -17.15 -9.34 -21.37
C SER A 472 -17.51 -7.99 -22.00
N THR A 473 -18.18 -8.06 -23.14
CA THR A 473 -18.73 -6.89 -23.85
C THR A 473 -20.16 -6.56 -23.43
N ASP A 474 -20.73 -7.31 -22.47
CA ASP A 474 -22.00 -6.95 -21.83
C ASP A 474 -21.93 -5.52 -21.27
N VAL A 475 -23.02 -4.77 -21.40
CA VAL A 475 -23.11 -3.36 -21.02
C VAL A 475 -22.66 -3.10 -19.57
N VAL A 476 -22.95 -4.01 -18.63
CA VAL A 476 -22.55 -3.87 -17.23
C VAL A 476 -21.05 -4.01 -17.08
N TRP A 477 -20.44 -5.03 -17.70
CA TRP A 477 -19.00 -5.28 -17.60
C TRP A 477 -18.18 -4.29 -18.42
N ALA A 478 -18.67 -3.88 -19.59
CA ALA A 478 -18.06 -2.82 -20.37
C ALA A 478 -18.01 -1.50 -19.57
N ARG A 479 -19.12 -1.14 -18.89
CA ARG A 479 -19.22 0.12 -18.14
C ARG A 479 -18.50 0.10 -16.80
N TYR A 480 -18.56 -1.00 -16.06
CA TYR A 480 -18.10 -1.05 -14.66
C TYR A 480 -17.01 -2.10 -14.39
N GLY A 481 -16.48 -2.77 -15.41
CA GLY A 481 -15.50 -3.84 -15.24
C GLY A 481 -14.25 -3.38 -14.48
N ALA A 482 -13.73 -2.19 -14.79
CA ALA A 482 -12.57 -1.62 -14.11
C ALA A 482 -12.84 -1.38 -12.60
N GLU A 483 -13.99 -0.77 -12.29
CA GLU A 483 -14.42 -0.53 -10.91
C GLU A 483 -14.67 -1.84 -10.15
N ALA A 484 -15.35 -2.80 -10.77
CA ALA A 484 -15.63 -4.10 -10.17
C ALA A 484 -14.33 -4.86 -9.86
N SER A 485 -13.36 -4.86 -10.78
CA SER A 485 -12.04 -5.44 -10.55
C SER A 485 -11.27 -4.72 -9.43
N TYR A 486 -11.33 -3.38 -9.37
CA TYR A 486 -10.77 -2.59 -8.28
C TYR A 486 -11.36 -3.00 -6.93
N LEU A 487 -12.69 -2.98 -6.80
CA LEU A 487 -13.38 -3.29 -5.55
C LEU A 487 -13.12 -4.74 -5.12
N ALA A 488 -13.12 -5.70 -6.04
CA ALA A 488 -12.83 -7.10 -5.74
C ALA A 488 -11.38 -7.30 -5.26
N ALA A 489 -10.41 -6.66 -5.93
CA ALA A 489 -9.00 -6.74 -5.55
C ALA A 489 -8.73 -6.04 -4.21
N ASP A 490 -9.37 -4.89 -3.94
CA ASP A 490 -9.22 -4.15 -2.68
C ASP A 490 -9.85 -4.93 -1.52
N ALA A 491 -11.04 -5.49 -1.75
CA ALA A 491 -11.72 -6.38 -0.82
C ALA A 491 -10.87 -7.61 -0.48
N TRP A 492 -10.27 -8.26 -1.47
CA TRP A 492 -9.35 -9.38 -1.27
C TRP A 492 -8.13 -8.98 -0.43
N ARG A 493 -7.51 -7.85 -0.75
CA ARG A 493 -6.38 -7.33 0.03
C ARG A 493 -6.76 -7.08 1.49
N ARG A 494 -7.94 -6.50 1.74
CA ARG A 494 -8.47 -6.26 3.09
C ARG A 494 -8.82 -7.53 3.85
N GLY A 495 -9.07 -8.64 3.15
CA GLY A 495 -9.36 -9.94 3.73
C GLY A 495 -8.12 -10.67 4.27
N ASP A 496 -6.92 -10.23 3.92
CA ASP A 496 -5.66 -10.82 4.39
C ASP A 496 -4.95 -9.88 5.36
N ALA A 497 -4.85 -10.30 6.62
CA ALA A 497 -4.21 -9.54 7.68
C ALA A 497 -2.79 -9.09 7.34
N GLY A 498 -1.99 -9.91 6.63
CA GLY A 498 -0.63 -9.56 6.22
C GLY A 498 -0.55 -8.57 5.05
N ARG A 499 -1.64 -8.37 4.31
CA ARG A 499 -1.72 -7.47 3.14
C ARG A 499 -2.49 -6.18 3.43
N SER A 500 -3.32 -6.19 4.47
CA SER A 500 -4.08 -5.04 4.94
C SER A 500 -3.22 -3.94 5.57
N ALA A 501 -1.98 -4.26 5.99
CA ALA A 501 -1.00 -3.31 6.52
C ALA A 501 -0.73 -2.09 5.61
N LEU A 502 -0.93 -2.24 4.29
CA LEU A 502 -0.62 -1.22 3.28
C LEU A 502 -1.78 -0.24 3.01
N LEU A 503 -2.80 -0.24 3.88
CA LEU A 503 -4.01 0.57 3.73
C LEU A 503 -3.92 1.84 4.56
N GLU A 504 -3.96 2.98 3.87
CA GLU A 504 -3.97 4.32 4.49
C GLU A 504 -5.29 4.61 5.22
N THR A 505 -6.36 3.82 5.00
CA THR A 505 -7.67 4.06 5.61
C THR A 505 -8.44 2.76 5.86
N PRO A 506 -9.06 2.59 7.06
CA PRO A 506 -9.89 1.43 7.38
C PRO A 506 -11.26 1.46 6.67
N ALA A 507 -11.73 2.64 6.25
CA ALA A 507 -12.91 2.80 5.42
C ALA A 507 -12.77 2.03 4.09
N ARG A 508 -13.84 1.29 3.76
CA ARG A 508 -13.91 0.50 2.53
C ARG A 508 -14.39 1.39 1.38
N PRO A 509 -13.78 1.29 0.18
CA PRO A 509 -14.28 2.00 -0.98
C PRO A 509 -15.72 1.58 -1.26
N LEU A 510 -16.56 2.55 -1.59
CA LEU A 510 -17.94 2.31 -1.94
C LEU A 510 -18.08 2.16 -3.46
N PRO A 511 -18.96 1.27 -3.94
CA PRO A 511 -19.30 1.25 -5.35
C PRO A 511 -19.99 2.56 -5.75
N SER A 512 -19.72 3.01 -6.97
CA SER A 512 -20.42 4.08 -7.67
C SER A 512 -21.92 3.81 -7.67
N PRO A 513 -22.77 4.85 -7.69
CA PRO A 513 -24.23 4.68 -7.69
C PRO A 513 -24.71 3.74 -8.82
N GLY A 514 -24.14 3.88 -10.02
CA GLY A 514 -24.47 3.04 -11.17
C GLY A 514 -24.07 1.58 -10.99
N LEU A 515 -22.87 1.30 -10.47
CA LEU A 515 -22.44 -0.06 -10.17
C LEU A 515 -23.25 -0.65 -9.02
N GLN A 516 -23.51 0.11 -7.94
CA GLN A 516 -24.29 -0.37 -6.80
C GLN A 516 -25.67 -0.88 -7.23
N ALA A 517 -26.35 -0.14 -8.13
CA ALA A 517 -27.65 -0.52 -8.67
C ALA A 517 -27.60 -1.78 -9.56
N LYS A 518 -26.50 -1.99 -10.28
CA LYS A 518 -26.34 -3.06 -11.30
C LYS A 518 -25.34 -4.15 -10.89
N ALA A 519 -24.88 -4.15 -9.64
CA ALA A 519 -23.73 -4.95 -9.21
C ALA A 519 -23.93 -6.45 -9.52
N PRO A 520 -23.03 -7.04 -10.32
CA PRO A 520 -23.10 -8.46 -10.66
C PRO A 520 -23.06 -9.36 -9.43
N THR A 521 -23.70 -10.54 -9.52
CA THR A 521 -23.73 -11.51 -8.40
C THR A 521 -22.33 -11.94 -7.97
N VAL A 522 -21.40 -12.12 -8.92
CA VAL A 522 -20.01 -12.49 -8.64
C VAL A 522 -19.28 -11.42 -7.82
N LEU A 523 -19.50 -10.13 -8.12
CA LEU A 523 -18.94 -9.01 -7.37
C LEU A 523 -19.54 -8.96 -5.95
N LYS A 524 -20.87 -9.06 -5.83
CA LYS A 524 -21.54 -9.11 -4.52
C LYS A 524 -21.00 -10.23 -3.65
N ARG A 525 -20.74 -11.41 -4.25
CA ARG A 525 -20.11 -12.54 -3.55
C ARG A 525 -18.71 -12.18 -3.07
N SER A 526 -17.85 -11.64 -3.95
CA SER A 526 -16.48 -11.22 -3.60
C SER A 526 -16.46 -10.21 -2.44
N LEU A 527 -17.35 -9.20 -2.46
CA LEU A 527 -17.40 -8.17 -1.41
C LEU A 527 -17.91 -8.67 -0.06
N ARG A 528 -18.84 -9.65 -0.05
CA ARG A 528 -19.36 -10.23 1.21
C ARG A 528 -18.29 -10.93 2.03
N PHE A 529 -17.41 -11.69 1.39
CA PHE A 529 -16.34 -12.43 2.08
C PHE A 529 -15.33 -11.47 2.74
N ALA A 530 -14.97 -10.39 2.05
CA ALA A 530 -14.02 -9.41 2.59
C ALA A 530 -14.54 -8.61 3.79
N ASN A 531 -15.86 -8.39 3.87
CA ASN A 531 -16.48 -7.62 4.96
C ASN A 531 -16.55 -8.38 6.29
N ALA A 532 -16.25 -9.68 6.30
CA ALA A 532 -16.24 -10.52 7.51
C ALA A 532 -14.89 -10.49 8.27
N VAL A 533 -13.82 -9.97 7.65
CA VAL A 533 -12.46 -9.99 8.21
C VAL A 533 -12.19 -8.72 9.03
N PRO A 534 -11.64 -8.82 10.26
CA PRO A 534 -11.30 -7.65 11.09
C PRO A 534 -10.24 -6.77 10.42
N HIS A 535 -10.45 -5.46 10.48
CA HIS A 535 -9.53 -4.45 9.95
C HIS A 535 -8.27 -4.31 10.82
N LEU A 536 -7.10 -4.26 10.18
CA LEU A 536 -5.80 -3.96 10.79
C LEU A 536 -5.24 -2.70 10.14
N GLN A 537 -4.70 -1.77 10.95
CA GLN A 537 -4.10 -0.51 10.50
C GLN A 537 -2.63 -0.48 10.89
N ALA A 538 -1.73 -0.28 9.91
CA ALA A 538 -0.31 -0.23 10.17
C ALA A 538 0.10 1.10 10.84
N PRO A 539 1.13 1.08 11.72
CA PRO A 539 1.68 2.29 12.30
C PRO A 539 2.52 3.07 11.27
N ILE A 540 2.47 4.40 11.32
CA ILE A 540 3.37 5.24 10.52
C ILE A 540 4.78 5.18 11.15
N LEU A 541 5.77 4.82 10.34
CA LEU A 541 7.14 4.61 10.80
C LEU A 541 7.90 5.91 10.97
N ALA A 542 8.56 6.05 12.12
CA ALA A 542 9.34 7.22 12.49
C ALA A 542 10.75 6.80 12.96
N PRO A 543 11.75 7.72 12.95
CA PRO A 543 13.11 7.45 13.41
C PRO A 543 13.17 6.92 14.86
N THR A 544 14.25 6.23 15.24
CA THR A 544 14.38 5.67 16.60
C THR A 544 15.17 6.62 17.52
N PRO A 545 14.59 7.13 18.62
CA PRO A 545 15.33 7.87 19.64
C PRO A 545 16.01 6.91 20.64
N PRO A 546 16.93 7.41 21.48
CA PRO A 546 17.53 6.61 22.54
C PRO A 546 16.47 6.19 23.58
N ALA A 547 16.20 4.88 23.68
CA ALA A 547 15.26 4.32 24.66
C ALA A 547 15.81 4.41 26.09
N ARG A 548 14.94 4.69 27.07
CA ARG A 548 15.26 4.51 28.49
C ARG A 548 15.36 3.01 28.78
N HIS A 549 16.37 2.61 29.56
CA HIS A 549 16.63 1.20 29.87
C HIS A 549 15.45 0.60 30.67
N PRO A 550 14.76 -0.48 30.23
CA PRO A 550 13.52 -0.96 30.89
C PRO A 550 13.66 -1.24 32.39
N LEU A 551 14.85 -1.66 32.81
CA LEU A 551 15.20 -1.85 34.23
C LEU A 551 14.96 -0.60 35.08
N THR A 552 15.23 0.60 34.57
CA THR A 552 15.05 1.87 35.30
C THR A 552 13.58 2.27 35.39
N ILE A 553 12.73 1.73 34.52
CA ILE A 553 11.28 1.95 34.53
C ILE A 553 10.61 0.99 35.53
N ILE A 554 11.04 -0.28 35.54
CA ILE A 554 10.40 -1.35 36.32
C ILE A 554 10.83 -1.30 37.80
N ALA A 555 12.06 -0.89 38.11
CA ALA A 555 12.53 -0.88 39.49
C ALA A 555 11.71 0.07 40.39
N PRO A 556 11.28 -0.37 41.59
CA PRO A 556 10.63 0.53 42.54
C PRO A 556 11.68 1.46 43.15
N LEU A 557 11.65 2.74 42.79
CA LEU A 557 12.55 3.75 43.31
C LEU A 557 11.84 4.62 44.35
N LYS A 558 12.57 5.10 45.36
CA LYS A 558 11.98 6.01 46.36
C LYS A 558 11.78 7.41 45.74
N PRO A 559 10.74 8.15 46.16
CA PRO A 559 10.53 9.53 45.72
C PRO A 559 11.81 10.37 45.90
N GLY A 560 12.25 11.06 44.83
CA GLY A 560 13.44 11.91 44.83
C GLY A 560 14.77 11.22 44.52
N GLN A 561 14.80 9.92 44.23
CA GLN A 561 16.01 9.24 43.73
C GLN A 561 16.09 9.29 42.19
N GLU A 562 17.28 9.56 41.65
CA GLU A 562 17.52 9.48 40.21
C GLU A 562 17.39 8.04 39.71
N SER A 563 16.68 7.88 38.59
CA SER A 563 16.43 6.59 37.94
C SER A 563 17.63 6.15 37.08
N THR A 564 18.71 5.77 37.74
CA THR A 564 19.92 5.22 37.11
C THR A 564 19.89 3.69 37.10
N ALA A 565 20.60 3.05 36.17
CA ALA A 565 20.71 1.60 36.11
C ALA A 565 21.31 1.00 37.40
N GLU A 566 22.19 1.74 38.07
CA GLU A 566 22.82 1.33 39.33
C GLU A 566 21.80 1.36 40.49
N ASN A 567 21.03 2.44 40.62
CA ASN A 567 19.98 2.55 41.64
C ASN A 567 18.87 1.52 41.41
N ALA A 568 18.52 1.26 40.14
CA ALA A 568 17.53 0.26 39.76
C ALA A 568 17.97 -1.16 40.17
N ARG A 569 19.23 -1.53 39.89
CA ARG A 569 19.81 -2.82 40.33
C ARG A 569 19.87 -2.93 41.85
N ALA A 570 20.26 -1.86 42.53
CA ALA A 570 20.36 -1.83 44.00
C ALA A 570 18.99 -2.01 44.67
N SER A 571 17.94 -1.37 44.14
CA SER A 571 16.57 -1.52 44.65
C SER A 571 16.04 -2.95 44.47
N LEU A 572 16.25 -3.54 43.28
CA LEU A 572 15.80 -4.89 42.95
C LEU A 572 16.55 -5.99 43.72
N ALA A 573 17.76 -5.71 44.23
CA ALA A 573 18.51 -6.63 45.09
C ALA A 573 17.99 -6.70 46.54
N GLY A 574 17.16 -5.75 46.97
CA GLY A 574 16.54 -5.67 48.31
C GLY A 574 15.09 -6.18 48.35
N THR A 575 14.19 -5.42 48.98
CA THR A 575 12.74 -5.72 48.98
C THR A 575 12.06 -5.40 47.65
N GLY A 576 12.73 -4.66 46.76
CA GLY A 576 12.13 -4.09 45.56
C GLY A 576 11.55 -5.11 44.58
N LEU A 577 12.10 -6.33 44.50
CA LEU A 577 11.50 -7.36 43.66
C LEU A 577 10.13 -7.83 44.19
N ARG A 578 10.00 -7.93 45.52
CA ARG A 578 8.75 -8.30 46.18
C ARG A 578 7.73 -7.16 46.10
N ASP A 579 8.18 -5.92 46.35
CA ASP A 579 7.35 -4.73 46.23
C ASP A 579 6.77 -4.58 44.81
N LEU A 580 7.57 -4.93 43.78
CA LEU A 580 7.13 -4.98 42.39
C LEU A 580 6.09 -6.09 42.14
N GLN A 581 6.30 -7.30 42.66
CA GLN A 581 5.34 -8.41 42.53
C GLN A 581 3.99 -8.06 43.17
N ASP A 582 4.00 -7.51 44.39
CA ASP A 582 2.79 -7.11 45.10
C ASP A 582 2.02 -6.02 44.32
N LEU A 583 2.74 -5.06 43.71
CA LEU A 583 2.17 -4.03 42.85
C LEU A 583 1.49 -4.61 41.60
N ILE A 584 2.16 -5.54 40.91
CA ILE A 584 1.64 -6.19 39.70
C ILE A 584 0.41 -7.03 40.03
N GLU A 585 0.45 -7.81 41.11
CA GLU A 585 -0.67 -8.63 41.56
C GLU A 585 -1.90 -7.76 41.89
N GLY A 586 -1.70 -6.63 42.59
CA GLY A 586 -2.75 -5.65 42.86
C GLY A 586 -3.37 -5.08 41.57
N THR A 587 -2.53 -4.66 40.63
CA THR A 587 -2.97 -4.10 39.34
C THR A 587 -3.73 -5.12 38.49
N LEU A 588 -3.22 -6.35 38.36
CA LEU A 588 -3.88 -7.41 37.59
C LEU A 588 -5.23 -7.80 38.21
N THR A 589 -5.31 -7.88 39.53
CA THR A 589 -6.57 -8.15 40.25
C THR A 589 -7.62 -7.08 39.98
N GLN A 590 -7.21 -5.80 39.92
CA GLN A 590 -8.13 -4.72 39.54
C GLN A 590 -8.59 -4.84 38.09
N ILE A 591 -7.68 -5.14 37.15
CA ILE A 591 -8.03 -5.36 35.73
C ILE A 591 -9.06 -6.49 35.60
N GLU A 592 -8.86 -7.61 36.31
CA GLU A 592 -9.80 -8.74 36.32
C GLU A 592 -11.18 -8.38 36.86
N SER A 593 -11.25 -7.51 37.87
CA SER A 593 -12.54 -7.06 38.42
C SER A 593 -13.34 -6.14 37.48
N GLN A 594 -12.69 -5.55 36.47
CA GLN A 594 -13.24 -4.55 35.55
C GLN A 594 -13.48 -5.07 34.12
N THR A 595 -13.11 -6.32 33.81
CA THR A 595 -13.33 -6.93 32.48
C THR A 595 -14.06 -8.25 32.59
N GLU A 596 -14.95 -8.56 31.63
CA GLU A 596 -15.39 -9.95 31.41
C GLU A 596 -14.16 -10.76 30.97
N SER A 597 -13.51 -11.44 31.91
CA SER A 597 -12.24 -12.13 31.66
C SER A 597 -12.48 -13.51 31.04
N THR A 598 -11.87 -13.77 29.89
CA THR A 598 -11.86 -15.12 29.31
C THR A 598 -10.88 -16.03 30.07
N PRO A 599 -11.07 -17.36 30.06
CA PRO A 599 -10.13 -18.30 30.67
C PRO A 599 -8.68 -18.12 30.17
N GLU A 600 -8.51 -17.78 28.90
CA GLU A 600 -7.21 -17.54 28.27
C GLU A 600 -6.54 -16.26 28.79
N ALA A 601 -7.32 -15.19 29.01
CA ALA A 601 -6.79 -13.94 29.58
C ALA A 601 -6.33 -14.13 31.03
N THR A 602 -7.11 -14.85 31.84
CA THR A 602 -6.73 -15.20 33.22
C THR A 602 -5.49 -16.10 33.26
N ALA A 603 -5.36 -17.05 32.32
CA ALA A 603 -4.14 -17.85 32.19
C ALA A 603 -2.91 -16.99 31.85
N ALA A 604 -3.03 -16.09 30.87
CA ALA A 604 -1.93 -15.21 30.47
C ALA A 604 -1.45 -14.27 31.60
N ARG A 605 -2.37 -13.75 32.43
CA ARG A 605 -2.03 -12.93 33.60
C ARG A 605 -1.31 -13.72 34.69
N ARG A 606 -1.73 -14.96 34.93
CA ARG A 606 -1.05 -15.87 35.87
C ARG A 606 0.36 -16.22 35.39
N ASP A 607 0.51 -16.49 34.10
CA ASP A 607 1.82 -16.78 33.50
C ASP A 607 2.76 -15.58 33.62
N LEU A 608 2.25 -14.35 33.42
CA LEU A 608 3.02 -13.12 33.64
C LEU A 608 3.55 -13.02 35.08
N LEU A 609 2.70 -13.24 36.08
CA LEU A 609 3.10 -13.23 37.49
C LEU A 609 4.19 -14.28 37.79
N ASN A 610 4.00 -15.50 37.30
CA ASN A 610 4.93 -16.61 37.50
C ASN A 610 6.31 -16.36 36.85
N SER A 611 6.35 -15.67 35.71
CA SER A 611 7.60 -15.39 34.99
C SER A 611 8.31 -14.10 35.44
N THR A 612 7.63 -13.20 36.16
CA THR A 612 8.14 -11.86 36.52
C THR A 612 9.49 -11.92 37.24
N GLU A 613 9.64 -12.76 38.27
CA GLU A 613 10.88 -12.82 39.07
C GLU A 613 12.09 -13.22 38.23
N ALA A 614 11.97 -14.29 37.43
CA ALA A 614 13.07 -14.80 36.62
C ALA A 614 13.52 -13.77 35.59
N VAL A 615 12.56 -13.12 34.92
CA VAL A 615 12.83 -12.12 33.88
C VAL A 615 13.48 -10.87 34.46
N VAL A 616 12.98 -10.35 35.59
CA VAL A 616 13.54 -9.15 36.23
C VAL A 616 14.97 -9.40 36.73
N ARG A 617 15.26 -10.59 37.27
CA ARG A 617 16.62 -10.98 37.67
C ARG A 617 17.57 -11.02 36.47
N GLN A 618 17.16 -11.65 35.38
CA GLN A 618 17.95 -11.73 34.15
C GLN A 618 18.16 -10.35 33.51
N LEU A 619 17.14 -9.50 33.50
CA LEU A 619 17.24 -8.11 33.02
C LEU A 619 18.22 -7.28 33.87
N ALA A 620 18.26 -7.52 35.19
CA ALA A 620 19.17 -6.83 36.11
C ALA A 620 20.64 -7.26 35.93
N SER A 621 20.90 -8.55 35.66
CA SER A 621 22.25 -9.11 35.51
C SER A 621 22.80 -8.97 34.09
N ASP A 622 22.06 -9.43 33.09
CA ASP A 622 22.57 -9.70 31.74
C ASP A 622 22.07 -8.67 30.71
N GLY A 623 21.15 -7.80 31.10
CA GLY A 623 20.56 -6.77 30.26
C GLY A 623 19.49 -7.29 29.30
N GLU A 624 18.77 -6.35 28.67
CA GLU A 624 17.59 -6.66 27.84
C GLU A 624 17.93 -7.52 26.62
N ALA A 625 19.11 -7.31 26.02
CA ALA A 625 19.55 -8.04 24.84
C ALA A 625 19.66 -9.57 25.07
N ALA A 626 19.86 -9.99 26.32
CA ALA A 626 19.99 -11.40 26.70
C ALA A 626 18.64 -12.10 26.94
N LEU A 627 17.52 -11.35 26.96
CA LEU A 627 16.19 -11.91 27.19
C LEU A 627 15.66 -12.65 25.96
N SER A 628 14.99 -13.78 26.22
CA SER A 628 14.15 -14.46 25.21
C SER A 628 12.95 -13.58 24.83
N ILE A 629 12.26 -13.93 23.74
CA ILE A 629 11.03 -13.24 23.31
C ILE A 629 10.00 -13.19 24.44
N GLU A 630 9.76 -14.31 25.12
CA GLU A 630 8.85 -14.33 26.27
C GLU A 630 9.31 -13.41 27.40
N GLY A 631 10.62 -13.35 27.68
CA GLY A 631 11.18 -12.42 28.67
C GLY A 631 11.01 -10.94 28.29
N ARG A 632 11.07 -10.62 27.00
CA ARG A 632 10.82 -9.27 26.48
C ARG A 632 9.34 -8.91 26.54
N ILE A 633 8.43 -9.85 26.23
CA ILE A 633 6.98 -9.67 26.40
C ILE A 633 6.66 -9.36 27.87
N VAL A 634 7.23 -10.12 28.80
CA VAL A 634 7.05 -9.89 30.24
C VAL A 634 7.57 -8.51 30.61
N THR A 635 8.78 -8.15 30.17
CA THR A 635 9.37 -6.83 30.44
C THR A 635 8.48 -5.69 29.93
N GLU A 636 7.97 -5.79 28.70
CA GLU A 636 7.06 -4.79 28.13
C GLU A 636 5.71 -4.74 28.86
N ALA A 637 5.17 -5.88 29.28
CA ALA A 637 3.97 -5.92 30.10
C ALA A 637 4.18 -5.22 31.46
N LEU A 638 5.32 -5.43 32.10
CA LEU A 638 5.69 -4.77 33.36
C LEU A 638 5.84 -3.26 33.19
N VAL A 639 6.49 -2.82 32.11
CA VAL A 639 6.60 -1.41 31.74
C VAL A 639 5.22 -0.78 31.56
N ARG A 640 4.28 -1.45 30.90
CA ARG A 640 2.89 -0.95 30.73
C ARG A 640 2.04 -1.00 31.99
N LEU A 641 2.27 -1.94 32.90
CA LEU A 641 1.50 -2.03 34.14
C LEU A 641 1.90 -0.94 35.14
N LYS A 642 3.20 -0.65 35.27
CA LYS A 642 3.74 0.28 36.27
C LYS A 642 4.09 1.64 35.69
N GLY A 643 4.90 1.64 34.63
CA GLY A 643 5.56 2.84 34.11
C GLY A 643 4.70 3.66 33.15
N ARG A 644 3.97 3.00 32.25
CA ARG A 644 3.11 3.65 31.23
C ARG A 644 1.72 2.99 31.15
N PRO A 645 0.89 3.12 32.20
CA PRO A 645 -0.46 2.55 32.20
C PRO A 645 -1.36 3.22 31.15
N ALA A 646 -2.32 2.46 30.64
CA ALA A 646 -3.40 2.97 29.78
C ALA A 646 -4.74 2.77 30.50
N PHE A 647 -5.32 3.85 31.01
CA PHE A 647 -6.57 3.81 31.76
C PHE A 647 -7.77 3.94 30.83
N LYS A 648 -8.73 3.01 30.95
CA LYS A 648 -10.06 3.17 30.33
C LYS A 648 -10.75 4.37 30.94
N VAL A 649 -11.31 5.24 30.10
CA VAL A 649 -12.18 6.32 30.57
C VAL A 649 -13.60 5.82 30.68
N GLU A 650 -14.24 6.09 31.81
CA GLU A 650 -15.64 5.78 32.10
C GLU A 650 -16.29 6.97 32.79
N ASP A 651 -17.33 7.51 32.15
CA ASP A 651 -18.04 8.72 32.57
C ASP A 651 -17.10 9.92 32.84
N GLY A 652 -16.11 10.10 31.96
CA GLY A 652 -15.09 11.14 32.05
C GLY A 652 -14.08 10.96 33.20
N ALA A 653 -14.05 9.78 33.84
CA ALA A 653 -13.14 9.46 34.93
C ALA A 653 -12.26 8.25 34.62
N ILE A 654 -11.19 8.08 35.40
CA ILE A 654 -10.33 6.89 35.40
C ILE A 654 -10.44 6.16 36.75
N SER A 655 -10.15 4.86 36.75
CA SER A 655 -10.18 4.03 37.97
C SER A 655 -9.16 4.53 39.00
N SER A 656 -9.63 5.13 40.11
CA SER A 656 -8.76 5.58 41.20
C SER A 656 -8.03 4.41 41.86
N LYS A 657 -8.70 3.27 41.99
CA LYS A 657 -8.10 2.04 42.54
C LYS A 657 -6.96 1.52 41.68
N HIS A 658 -7.06 1.63 40.36
CA HIS A 658 -5.97 1.24 39.47
C HIS A 658 -4.83 2.27 39.54
N ALA A 659 -5.14 3.56 39.55
CA ALA A 659 -4.15 4.63 39.64
C ALA A 659 -3.28 4.57 40.91
N GLU A 660 -3.86 4.14 42.04
CA GLU A 660 -3.17 3.96 43.33
C GLU A 660 -1.98 2.98 43.26
N PHE A 661 -2.01 2.01 42.35
CA PHE A 661 -0.95 1.01 42.14
C PHE A 661 0.00 1.37 40.98
N THR A 662 0.18 2.66 40.69
CA THR A 662 1.08 3.14 39.63
C THR A 662 1.96 4.29 40.11
N ASP A 663 3.07 4.53 39.41
CA ASP A 663 3.98 5.65 39.70
C ASP A 663 3.31 7.03 39.50
N TRP A 664 2.13 7.06 38.87
CA TRP A 664 1.38 8.25 38.50
C TRP A 664 0.34 8.70 39.53
N SER A 665 0.16 7.95 40.63
CA SER A 665 -0.90 8.16 41.63
C SER A 665 -1.02 9.61 42.12
N ALA A 666 0.09 10.26 42.44
CA ALA A 666 0.09 11.64 42.94
C ALA A 666 -0.41 12.66 41.88
N LEU A 667 0.11 12.56 40.65
CA LEU A 667 -0.29 13.42 39.53
C LEU A 667 -1.75 13.19 39.14
N LEU A 668 -2.19 11.93 39.05
CA LEU A 668 -3.55 11.56 38.71
C LEU A 668 -4.56 12.01 39.79
N THR A 669 -4.17 11.96 41.06
CA THR A 669 -4.99 12.47 42.16
C THR A 669 -5.21 13.98 42.04
N ALA A 670 -4.16 14.74 41.71
CA ALA A 670 -4.26 16.18 41.48
C ALA A 670 -5.05 16.54 40.21
N ALA A 671 -4.91 15.74 39.15
CA ALA A 671 -5.58 15.92 37.87
C ALA A 671 -7.08 15.55 37.89
N LYS A 672 -7.52 14.74 38.87
CA LYS A 672 -8.86 14.12 38.93
C LYS A 672 -10.01 15.08 38.68
N GLN A 673 -9.95 16.31 39.21
CA GLN A 673 -11.01 17.30 39.06
C GLN A 673 -11.14 17.88 37.63
N TYR A 674 -10.07 17.83 36.85
CA TYR A 674 -10.03 18.39 35.48
C TYR A 674 -10.33 17.33 34.41
N LEU A 675 -10.21 16.04 34.74
CA LEU A 675 -10.40 14.93 33.81
C LEU A 675 -11.77 14.93 33.08
N PRO A 676 -12.92 15.20 33.73
CA PRO A 676 -14.20 15.15 33.04
C PRO A 676 -14.32 16.16 31.90
N ALA A 677 -13.83 17.40 32.12
CA ALA A 677 -13.83 18.44 31.10
C ALA A 677 -12.89 18.09 29.93
N LEU A 678 -11.68 17.63 30.24
CA LEU A 678 -10.72 17.16 29.24
C LEU A 678 -11.27 16.00 28.41
N CYS A 679 -11.74 14.95 29.07
CA CYS A 679 -12.26 13.76 28.39
C CYS A 679 -13.49 14.11 27.54
N ALA A 680 -14.37 15.00 27.98
CA ALA A 680 -15.50 15.46 27.19
C ALA A 680 -15.08 16.19 25.91
N SER A 681 -13.92 16.87 25.91
CA SER A 681 -13.42 17.61 24.75
C SER A 681 -12.72 16.74 23.69
N VAL A 682 -12.47 15.46 23.97
CA VAL A 682 -11.79 14.51 23.06
C VAL A 682 -12.80 13.52 22.49
N GLY A 683 -12.84 13.39 21.17
CA GLY A 683 -13.81 12.57 20.45
C GLY A 683 -13.20 11.68 19.37
N ARG A 684 -13.95 10.65 19.01
CA ARG A 684 -13.64 9.68 17.97
C ARG A 684 -14.16 10.15 16.62
N ILE A 685 -13.31 10.22 15.61
CA ILE A 685 -13.69 10.56 14.24
C ILE A 685 -14.07 9.28 13.50
N ASP A 686 -15.24 9.29 12.87
CA ASP A 686 -15.77 8.20 12.07
C ASP A 686 -16.13 8.67 10.65
N VAL A 687 -15.93 7.79 9.67
CA VAL A 687 -16.49 7.90 8.31
C VAL A 687 -17.41 6.73 8.05
N ALA A 688 -18.68 6.99 7.77
CA ALA A 688 -19.69 5.95 7.57
C ALA A 688 -19.72 4.90 8.72
N GLY A 689 -19.43 5.35 9.95
CA GLY A 689 -19.41 4.51 11.17
C GLY A 689 -18.10 3.75 11.43
N ALA A 690 -17.12 3.83 10.53
CA ALA A 690 -15.78 3.25 10.74
C ALA A 690 -14.85 4.25 11.44
N HIS A 691 -14.15 3.79 12.49
CA HIS A 691 -13.15 4.59 13.21
C HIS A 691 -11.99 4.94 12.28
N VAL A 692 -11.63 6.22 12.18
CA VAL A 692 -10.48 6.68 11.37
C VAL A 692 -9.44 7.46 12.17
N GLY A 693 -9.80 7.99 13.34
CA GLY A 693 -8.86 8.70 14.20
C GLY A 693 -9.52 9.38 15.40
N THR A 694 -8.73 10.15 16.14
CA THR A 694 -9.16 10.96 17.28
C THR A 694 -9.13 12.44 16.91
N GLY A 695 -9.99 13.26 17.50
CA GLY A 695 -9.87 14.71 17.46
C GLY A 695 -10.33 15.35 18.77
N TRP A 696 -10.03 16.63 18.95
CA TRP A 696 -10.38 17.36 20.17
C TRP A 696 -10.80 18.80 19.90
N VAL A 697 -11.68 19.35 20.74
CA VAL A 697 -12.25 20.70 20.56
C VAL A 697 -11.20 21.76 20.89
N ALA A 698 -10.84 22.56 19.89
CA ALA A 698 -9.86 23.65 20.01
C ALA A 698 -10.49 25.04 20.18
N GLY A 699 -11.78 25.15 19.88
CA GLY A 699 -12.53 26.41 19.94
C GLY A 699 -13.97 26.23 19.44
N PRO A 700 -14.77 27.31 19.39
CA PRO A 700 -16.15 27.24 18.93
C PRO A 700 -16.28 26.70 17.50
N GLY A 701 -16.85 25.49 17.37
CA GLY A 701 -17.01 24.79 16.10
C GLY A 701 -15.69 24.30 15.48
N LEU A 702 -14.59 24.29 16.24
CA LEU A 702 -13.26 23.88 15.75
C LEU A 702 -12.78 22.62 16.46
N VAL A 703 -12.40 21.62 15.67
CA VAL A 703 -11.79 20.37 16.14
C VAL A 703 -10.43 20.19 15.48
N VAL A 704 -9.40 19.87 16.27
CA VAL A 704 -8.07 19.53 15.74
C VAL A 704 -7.92 18.01 15.65
N THR A 705 -7.31 17.55 14.56
CA THR A 705 -6.83 16.17 14.39
C THR A 705 -5.61 16.17 13.46
N ASN A 706 -5.11 14.99 13.08
CA ASN A 706 -4.05 14.86 12.10
C ASN A 706 -4.53 15.13 10.67
N ARG A 707 -3.62 15.59 9.82
CA ARG A 707 -3.90 15.78 8.40
C ARG A 707 -4.14 14.45 7.70
N HIS A 708 -3.40 13.39 8.00
CA HIS A 708 -3.66 12.08 7.38
C HIS A 708 -5.05 11.53 7.74
N VAL A 709 -5.61 11.91 8.90
CA VAL A 709 -7.02 11.63 9.23
C VAL A 709 -7.95 12.44 8.32
N ALA A 710 -7.63 13.70 8.01
CA ALA A 710 -8.36 14.52 7.03
C ALA A 710 -8.40 13.85 5.65
N GLU A 711 -7.26 13.31 5.20
CA GLU A 711 -7.10 12.64 3.91
C GLU A 711 -7.93 11.34 3.81
N ALA A 712 -8.28 10.74 4.96
CA ALA A 712 -9.21 9.62 5.03
C ALA A 712 -10.69 10.04 4.97
N ILE A 713 -11.03 11.26 5.40
CA ILE A 713 -12.42 11.74 5.55
C ILE A 713 -12.85 12.77 4.51
N ALA A 714 -11.93 13.27 3.70
CA ALA A 714 -12.16 14.27 2.68
C ALA A 714 -11.23 14.10 1.49
N ASP A 715 -11.74 14.38 0.29
CA ASP A 715 -10.96 14.49 -0.93
C ASP A 715 -10.41 15.91 -1.07
N VAL A 716 -9.18 16.07 -1.55
CA VAL A 716 -8.57 17.39 -1.77
C VAL A 716 -8.28 17.62 -3.24
N VAL A 717 -8.51 18.84 -3.73
CA VAL A 717 -8.05 19.31 -5.04
C VAL A 717 -7.02 20.42 -4.78
N VAL A 718 -5.77 20.14 -5.12
CA VAL A 718 -4.65 21.06 -4.90
C VAL A 718 -4.45 21.91 -6.15
N LYS A 719 -4.46 23.23 -5.99
CA LYS A 719 -4.11 24.17 -7.07
C LYS A 719 -2.79 24.85 -6.76
N ARG A 720 -1.83 24.77 -7.70
CA ARG A 720 -0.53 25.46 -7.56
C ARG A 720 -0.77 26.97 -7.31
N GLY A 721 -0.24 27.48 -6.20
CA GLY A 721 -0.23 28.91 -5.87
C GLY A 721 -1.54 29.55 -5.40
N SER A 722 -2.65 28.81 -5.24
CA SER A 722 -3.95 29.41 -4.79
C SER A 722 -4.72 28.58 -3.76
N GLY A 723 -4.02 27.67 -3.06
CA GLY A 723 -4.57 26.88 -1.97
C GLY A 723 -5.24 25.58 -2.41
N SER A 724 -5.67 24.79 -1.44
CA SER A 724 -6.31 23.49 -1.63
C SER A 724 -7.80 23.57 -1.31
N LYS A 725 -8.65 22.93 -2.12
CA LYS A 725 -10.08 22.82 -1.86
C LYS A 725 -10.41 21.42 -1.36
N TRP A 726 -11.06 21.35 -0.20
CA TRP A 726 -11.45 20.10 0.44
C TRP A 726 -12.92 19.78 0.20
N PHE A 727 -13.21 18.51 -0.03
CA PHE A 727 -14.55 17.96 -0.25
C PHE A 727 -14.80 16.84 0.75
N MET A 728 -15.68 17.09 1.73
CA MET A 728 -15.99 16.11 2.76
C MET A 728 -16.66 14.88 2.16
N ARG A 729 -16.30 13.70 2.67
CA ARG A 729 -17.03 12.47 2.39
C ARG A 729 -18.37 12.46 3.11
N ASP A 730 -19.27 11.59 2.67
CA ASP A 730 -20.56 11.42 3.32
C ASP A 730 -20.42 10.69 4.67
N GLY A 731 -21.23 11.09 5.65
CA GLY A 731 -21.28 10.42 6.96
C GLY A 731 -20.05 10.64 7.84
N VAL A 732 -19.29 11.73 7.63
CA VAL A 732 -18.16 12.10 8.49
C VAL A 732 -18.68 12.75 9.78
N THR A 733 -18.30 12.16 10.92
CA THR A 733 -18.75 12.61 12.24
C THR A 733 -17.63 12.51 13.28
N ILE A 734 -17.77 13.27 14.37
CA ILE A 734 -16.98 13.10 15.59
C ILE A 734 -17.91 12.75 16.76
N ASN A 735 -17.58 11.73 17.54
CA ASN A 735 -18.35 11.26 18.69
C ASN A 735 -17.54 11.41 20.00
N PHE A 736 -18.05 12.17 20.96
CA PHE A 736 -17.36 12.45 22.22
C PHE A 736 -17.66 11.44 23.35
N SER A 737 -18.51 10.43 23.10
CA SER A 737 -18.81 9.40 24.11
C SER A 737 -17.59 8.53 24.42
N ASP A 738 -17.39 8.16 25.69
CA ASP A 738 -16.21 7.40 26.10
C ASP A 738 -16.06 6.07 25.37
N ASN A 739 -17.17 5.38 25.07
CA ASN A 739 -17.16 4.12 24.33
C ASN A 739 -17.19 4.28 22.79
N GLY A 740 -17.22 5.52 22.28
CA GLY A 740 -17.28 5.83 20.85
C GLY A 740 -18.59 5.41 20.15
N ARG A 741 -19.61 4.97 20.91
CA ARG A 741 -20.91 4.50 20.40
C ARG A 741 -22.01 5.52 20.66
N GLY A 742 -23.16 5.30 20.02
CA GLY A 742 -24.34 6.16 20.13
C GLY A 742 -24.29 7.39 19.21
N ASN A 743 -25.39 8.15 19.23
CA ASN A 743 -25.61 9.35 18.41
C ASN A 743 -25.77 10.63 19.24
N GLU A 744 -25.95 10.53 20.56
CA GLU A 744 -26.27 11.69 21.42
C GLU A 744 -25.15 12.74 21.45
N LEU A 745 -23.89 12.27 21.48
CA LEU A 745 -22.68 13.09 21.49
C LEU A 745 -21.95 13.06 20.13
N ARG A 746 -22.69 12.76 19.05
CA ARG A 746 -22.14 12.68 17.69
C ARG A 746 -22.46 13.96 16.92
N PHE A 747 -21.41 14.57 16.38
CA PHE A 747 -21.49 15.84 15.67
C PHE A 747 -21.02 15.68 14.23
N LYS A 748 -21.71 16.33 13.29
CA LYS A 748 -21.33 16.36 11.88
C LYS A 748 -20.11 17.25 11.65
N VAL A 749 -19.13 16.72 10.91
CA VAL A 749 -18.02 17.52 10.38
C VAL A 749 -18.48 18.18 9.08
N LYS A 750 -18.40 19.51 9.02
CA LYS A 750 -18.88 20.31 7.89
C LYS A 750 -17.81 20.56 6.84
N GLY A 751 -16.55 20.65 7.24
CA GLY A 751 -15.46 21.01 6.35
C GLY A 751 -14.10 21.07 7.03
N VAL A 752 -13.09 21.46 6.25
CA VAL A 752 -11.74 21.75 6.72
C VAL A 752 -11.58 23.26 6.80
N ALA A 753 -11.23 23.78 7.98
CA ALA A 753 -10.97 25.20 8.22
C ALA A 753 -9.52 25.58 7.90
N ALA A 754 -8.57 24.73 8.27
CA ALA A 754 -7.15 24.86 7.94
C ALA A 754 -6.50 23.48 7.92
N ALA A 755 -5.42 23.33 7.16
CA ALA A 755 -4.62 22.11 7.12
C ALA A 755 -3.16 22.49 6.85
N GLY A 756 -2.22 21.57 7.13
CA GLY A 756 -0.88 21.66 6.56
C GLY A 756 -0.91 21.87 5.03
N ASP A 757 0.20 22.22 4.40
CA ASP A 757 0.24 22.43 2.96
C ASP A 757 0.48 21.13 2.18
N ALA A 758 1.35 20.26 2.71
CA ALA A 758 1.78 19.02 2.07
C ALA A 758 0.97 17.79 2.52
N GLN A 759 0.73 16.87 1.58
CA GLN A 759 0.11 15.57 1.87
C GLN A 759 0.99 14.72 2.80
N ILE A 760 0.38 13.94 3.68
CA ILE A 760 1.13 13.01 4.53
C ILE A 760 1.31 11.68 3.78
N GLY A 761 2.55 11.37 3.43
CA GLY A 761 2.89 10.13 2.75
C GLY A 761 2.95 8.92 3.70
N ARG A 762 3.41 7.77 3.17
CA ARG A 762 3.54 6.51 3.93
C ARG A 762 4.68 6.50 4.95
N SER A 763 5.63 7.41 4.81
CA SER A 763 6.74 7.61 5.73
C SER A 763 6.59 8.97 6.40
N VAL A 764 6.92 9.06 7.69
CA VAL A 764 6.94 10.36 8.37
C VAL A 764 8.00 11.26 7.74
N ASP A 765 7.56 12.41 7.23
CA ASP A 765 8.43 13.53 6.87
C ASP A 765 8.25 14.63 7.91
N PHE A 766 9.31 14.91 8.69
CA PHE A 766 9.29 15.93 9.73
C PHE A 766 9.18 17.37 9.20
N ALA A 767 9.38 17.57 7.89
CA ALA A 767 9.13 18.86 7.24
C ALA A 767 7.63 19.13 7.00
N HIS A 768 6.78 18.09 6.99
CA HIS A 768 5.35 18.23 6.76
C HIS A 768 4.58 18.39 8.07
N LEU A 769 3.60 19.31 8.08
CA LEU A 769 2.70 19.50 9.21
C LEU A 769 1.54 18.51 9.16
N ASP A 770 1.55 17.49 10.03
CA ASP A 770 0.46 16.52 10.17
C ASP A 770 -0.63 17.02 11.13
N MET A 771 -1.22 18.16 10.77
CA MET A 771 -2.30 18.80 11.53
C MET A 771 -3.38 19.36 10.60
N VAL A 772 -4.63 19.18 11.01
CA VAL A 772 -5.81 19.78 10.38
C VAL A 772 -6.72 20.37 11.47
N VAL A 773 -7.39 21.46 11.12
CA VAL A 773 -8.48 22.05 11.88
C VAL A 773 -9.77 21.86 11.09
N LEU A 774 -10.72 21.14 11.67
CA LEU A 774 -12.03 20.82 11.11
C LEU A 774 -13.08 21.82 11.60
N ASP A 775 -14.01 22.19 10.71
CA ASP A 775 -15.25 22.89 11.06
C ASP A 775 -16.33 21.86 11.39
N VAL A 776 -16.88 21.93 12.61
CA VAL A 776 -17.85 20.98 13.16
C VAL A 776 -19.10 21.72 13.59
N GLU A 777 -20.27 21.09 13.49
CA GLU A 777 -21.49 21.70 14.02
C GLU A 777 -21.38 21.98 15.52
N THR A 778 -21.89 23.13 15.96
CA THR A 778 -21.79 23.58 17.36
C THR A 778 -22.86 22.98 18.26
N GLU A 779 -23.90 22.42 17.67
CA GLU A 779 -24.98 21.71 18.35
C GLU A 779 -25.57 20.66 17.41
N ASN A 780 -26.01 19.55 17.97
CA ASN A 780 -26.78 18.52 17.28
C ASN A 780 -28.21 18.48 17.87
N THR A 781 -29.00 17.46 17.54
CA THR A 781 -30.38 17.34 18.04
C THR A 781 -30.51 17.11 19.55
N THR A 782 -29.43 16.72 20.23
CA THR A 782 -29.45 16.21 21.62
C THR A 782 -28.48 16.92 22.57
N ALA A 783 -27.43 17.57 22.06
CA ALA A 783 -26.33 18.13 22.84
C ALA A 783 -25.65 19.31 22.12
N LYS A 784 -24.98 20.15 22.90
CA LYS A 784 -24.04 21.17 22.40
C LYS A 784 -22.64 20.58 22.29
N LEU A 785 -21.84 21.11 21.37
CA LEU A 785 -20.44 20.74 21.25
C LEU A 785 -19.73 20.98 22.61
N PRO A 786 -18.91 20.02 23.09
CA PRO A 786 -18.19 20.17 24.35
C PRO A 786 -17.36 21.45 24.41
N ALA A 787 -17.18 21.98 25.61
CA ALA A 787 -16.28 23.11 25.83
C ALA A 787 -14.82 22.69 25.56
N THR A 788 -14.03 23.62 25.02
CA THR A 788 -12.60 23.42 24.81
C THR A 788 -11.84 23.51 26.12
N VAL A 789 -10.77 22.71 26.22
CA VAL A 789 -9.74 22.88 27.26
C VAL A 789 -8.65 23.80 26.72
N GLY A 790 -8.05 24.61 27.58
CA GLY A 790 -7.03 25.60 27.17
C GLY A 790 -5.86 24.97 26.42
N LEU A 791 -5.32 25.69 25.43
CA LEU A 791 -4.17 25.25 24.63
C LEU A 791 -2.91 25.98 25.07
N THR A 792 -1.79 25.27 25.21
CA THR A 792 -0.51 25.90 25.56
C THR A 792 -0.02 26.82 24.43
N GLY A 793 0.13 28.11 24.72
CA GLY A 793 0.75 29.08 23.82
C GLY A 793 2.26 29.27 24.00
N ASP A 794 2.85 28.72 25.06
CA ASP A 794 4.27 28.90 25.42
C ASP A 794 5.17 27.82 24.77
N PRO A 795 6.10 28.20 23.86
CA PRO A 795 7.07 27.27 23.28
C PRO A 795 7.98 26.59 24.31
N GLY A 796 8.20 27.21 25.47
CA GLY A 796 9.07 26.71 26.52
C GLY A 796 8.57 25.39 27.14
N GLU A 797 7.26 25.15 27.12
CA GLU A 797 6.69 23.92 27.68
C GLU A 797 7.10 22.70 26.86
N ALA A 798 6.98 22.72 25.53
CA ALA A 798 7.40 21.60 24.68
C ALA A 798 8.93 21.47 24.55
N ALA A 799 9.67 22.54 24.88
CA ALA A 799 11.13 22.59 24.88
C ALA A 799 11.76 22.02 26.17
N THR A 800 10.96 21.56 27.12
CA THR A 800 11.42 21.02 28.41
C THR A 800 10.99 19.56 28.57
N LEU A 801 11.84 18.72 29.17
CA LEU A 801 11.42 17.36 29.55
C LEU A 801 10.43 17.46 30.73
N GLN A 802 9.22 16.97 30.52
CA GLN A 802 8.14 17.02 31.51
C GLN A 802 7.23 15.80 31.42
N ASP A 803 6.43 15.63 32.46
CA ASP A 803 5.35 14.64 32.54
C ASP A 803 4.14 15.11 31.73
N ILE A 804 3.56 14.19 30.97
CA ILE A 804 2.45 14.43 30.06
C ILE A 804 1.43 13.30 30.14
N ALA A 805 0.26 13.48 29.51
CA ALA A 805 -0.62 12.36 29.20
C ALA A 805 -1.20 12.47 27.79
N VAL A 806 -1.49 11.32 27.19
CA VAL A 806 -2.17 11.20 25.91
C VAL A 806 -3.61 10.79 26.16
N VAL A 807 -4.56 11.50 25.56
CA VAL A 807 -5.99 11.18 25.61
C VAL A 807 -6.52 10.97 24.20
N GLY A 808 -7.09 9.79 23.95
CA GLY A 808 -7.67 9.50 22.64
C GLY A 808 -8.25 8.10 22.50
N TYR A 809 -8.66 7.78 21.28
CA TYR A 809 -9.29 6.52 20.92
C TYR A 809 -8.31 5.67 20.13
N PRO A 810 -7.71 4.62 20.72
CA PRO A 810 -6.91 3.68 19.96
C PRO A 810 -7.78 2.80 19.05
N ALA A 811 -7.27 2.55 17.85
CA ALA A 811 -7.83 1.58 16.91
C ALA A 811 -7.21 0.19 17.14
N ARG A 812 -7.73 -0.82 16.44
CA ARG A 812 -7.11 -2.16 16.48
C ARG A 812 -5.75 -2.10 15.76
N PRO A 813 -4.63 -2.42 16.42
CA PRO A 813 -3.30 -2.36 15.83
C PRO A 813 -3.12 -3.49 14.81
N ASP A 814 -2.31 -3.24 13.79
CA ASP A 814 -1.82 -4.27 12.88
C ASP A 814 -0.76 -5.20 13.50
N ARG A 815 -0.53 -6.35 12.88
CA ARG A 815 0.52 -7.33 13.21
C ARG A 815 1.93 -6.73 13.18
N SER A 816 2.20 -5.74 12.33
CA SER A 816 3.48 -5.01 12.24
C SER A 816 3.80 -4.19 13.51
N ALA A 817 2.78 -3.77 14.26
CA ALA A 817 2.96 -3.12 15.57
C ALA A 817 3.45 -4.09 16.66
N LEU A 818 3.69 -5.35 16.34
CA LEU A 818 4.03 -6.42 17.28
C LEU A 818 5.42 -7.02 17.05
N GLU A 819 6.27 -6.36 16.25
CA GLU A 819 7.63 -6.83 15.94
C GLU A 819 8.68 -6.38 16.98
N ASP A 820 9.62 -7.28 17.31
CA ASP A 820 10.77 -6.99 18.19
C ASP A 820 11.89 -6.24 17.42
N PRO A 821 12.28 -5.01 17.85
CA PRO A 821 13.33 -4.22 17.19
C PRO A 821 14.71 -4.89 17.12
N SER A 822 14.98 -5.86 17.99
CA SER A 822 16.32 -6.44 18.17
C SER A 822 16.51 -7.82 17.53
N GLY A 823 15.42 -8.46 17.08
CA GLY A 823 15.44 -9.86 16.63
C GLY A 823 14.74 -10.15 15.30
N LYS A 824 13.90 -9.26 14.78
CA LYS A 824 13.13 -9.46 13.52
C LYS A 824 12.30 -10.76 13.47
N GLU A 825 11.97 -11.36 14.62
CA GLU A 825 10.97 -12.43 14.70
C GLU A 825 9.60 -11.80 14.95
N ALA A 826 8.75 -11.84 13.93
CA ALA A 826 7.34 -11.47 14.04
C ALA A 826 6.57 -12.67 14.57
N THR A 827 5.93 -12.54 15.74
CA THR A 827 5.08 -13.61 16.26
C THR A 827 3.79 -13.01 16.79
N GLU A 828 2.66 -13.54 16.31
CA GLU A 828 1.28 -13.29 16.78
C GLU A 828 1.15 -13.34 18.32
N THR A 829 2.12 -13.97 18.99
CA THR A 829 2.24 -14.11 20.43
C THR A 829 2.44 -12.79 21.18
N ILE A 830 3.16 -11.78 20.67
CA ILE A 830 3.50 -10.57 21.46
C ILE A 830 2.27 -9.70 21.69
N GLY A 831 1.66 -9.20 20.61
CA GLY A 831 0.46 -8.38 20.71
C GLY A 831 -0.77 -9.13 21.17
N GLY A 832 -0.90 -10.39 20.76
CA GLY A 832 -1.94 -11.28 21.26
C GLY A 832 -1.86 -11.42 22.79
N ARG A 833 -0.67 -11.74 23.33
CA ARG A 833 -0.48 -11.86 24.78
C ARG A 833 -0.67 -10.54 25.52
N LEU A 834 -0.11 -9.43 25.03
CA LEU A 834 -0.33 -8.12 25.65
C LEU A 834 -1.81 -7.73 25.64
N ALA A 835 -2.50 -7.88 24.50
CA ALA A 835 -3.94 -7.60 24.42
C ALA A 835 -4.78 -8.49 25.34
N MET A 836 -4.41 -9.77 25.49
CA MET A 836 -5.05 -10.71 26.43
C MET A 836 -4.79 -10.32 27.89
N ILE A 837 -3.57 -9.93 28.25
CA ILE A 837 -3.21 -9.48 29.61
C ILE A 837 -4.02 -8.22 29.99
N PHE A 838 -4.11 -7.24 29.10
CA PHE A 838 -4.71 -5.94 29.38
C PHE A 838 -6.22 -5.84 29.09
N GLY A 839 -6.81 -6.80 28.38
CA GLY A 839 -8.24 -6.75 28.01
C GLY A 839 -8.60 -5.48 27.23
N LEU A 840 -7.81 -5.19 26.18
CA LEU A 840 -7.92 -3.95 25.40
C LEU A 840 -9.26 -3.86 24.65
N ASP A 841 -10.03 -2.79 24.92
CA ASP A 841 -11.31 -2.50 24.28
C ASP A 841 -11.12 -1.38 23.25
N TYR A 842 -10.85 -1.75 22.00
CA TYR A 842 -10.56 -0.78 20.93
C TYR A 842 -11.79 0.03 20.51
N GLY A 843 -11.56 1.28 20.09
CA GLY A 843 -12.62 2.22 19.73
C GLY A 843 -13.30 2.89 20.93
N ARG A 844 -12.75 2.72 22.13
CA ARG A 844 -13.05 3.43 23.38
C ARG A 844 -11.93 4.42 23.72
N LYS A 845 -12.24 5.44 24.52
CA LYS A 845 -11.31 6.47 25.01
C LYS A 845 -10.39 5.95 26.11
N TYR A 846 -9.11 6.28 26.00
CA TYR A 846 -8.08 5.97 26.98
C TYR A 846 -7.34 7.24 27.42
N PHE A 847 -6.86 7.21 28.66
CA PHE A 847 -5.94 8.18 29.25
C PHE A 847 -4.62 7.47 29.57
N SER A 848 -3.52 7.91 28.96
CA SER A 848 -2.22 7.25 29.05
C SER A 848 -1.14 8.25 29.47
N PRO A 849 -0.71 8.27 30.74
CA PRO A 849 0.42 9.10 31.15
C PRO A 849 1.76 8.63 30.57
N GLY A 850 2.72 9.56 30.52
CA GLY A 850 4.09 9.33 30.09
C GLY A 850 4.94 10.59 30.20
N THR A 851 6.10 10.60 29.59
CA THR A 851 7.09 11.67 29.68
C THR A 851 7.60 12.05 28.29
N ILE A 852 7.99 13.32 28.13
CA ILE A 852 8.74 13.76 26.96
C ILE A 852 10.15 13.15 27.01
N VAL A 853 10.57 12.53 25.92
CA VAL A 853 11.87 11.85 25.77
C VAL A 853 12.86 12.75 25.04
N GLN A 854 12.41 13.43 23.97
CA GLN A 854 13.15 14.48 23.29
C GLN A 854 12.26 15.70 23.16
N ALA A 855 12.72 16.82 23.68
CA ALA A 855 12.00 18.09 23.60
C ALA A 855 12.02 18.68 22.18
N ALA A 856 11.08 19.58 21.93
CA ALA A 856 11.02 20.35 20.69
C ALA A 856 12.35 21.08 20.43
N GLY A 857 12.85 21.01 19.20
CA GLY A 857 14.18 21.50 18.81
C GLY A 857 15.35 20.52 19.07
N GLY A 858 15.12 19.44 19.83
CA GLY A 858 16.10 18.36 20.06
C GLY A 858 15.96 17.15 19.13
N VAL A 859 14.91 17.11 18.30
CA VAL A 859 14.63 16.01 17.36
C VAL A 859 15.44 16.20 16.08
N LYS A 860 16.20 15.16 15.66
CA LYS A 860 16.99 15.21 14.43
C LYS A 860 16.08 15.27 13.20
N ALA A 861 16.51 16.01 12.19
CA ALA A 861 15.77 16.24 10.93
C ALA A 861 14.47 17.06 11.07
N ASP A 862 14.13 17.56 12.26
CA ASP A 862 13.08 18.56 12.46
C ASP A 862 13.64 19.97 12.28
N GLY A 863 13.66 20.44 11.03
CA GLY A 863 14.12 21.80 10.69
C GLY A 863 13.19 22.92 11.17
N ASN A 864 11.93 22.59 11.49
CA ASN A 864 10.92 23.56 11.94
C ASN A 864 10.81 23.63 13.47
N HIS A 865 11.53 22.75 14.19
CA HIS A 865 11.56 22.68 15.66
C HIS A 865 10.18 22.54 16.32
N TRP A 866 9.24 21.91 15.62
CA TRP A 866 7.85 21.75 16.03
C TRP A 866 7.49 20.33 16.49
N ILE A 867 8.46 19.41 16.55
CA ILE A 867 8.23 18.01 16.93
C ILE A 867 8.94 17.69 18.24
N PHE A 868 8.26 16.97 19.11
CA PHE A 868 8.83 16.33 20.29
C PHE A 868 8.46 14.85 20.33
N SER A 869 9.20 14.05 21.11
CA SER A 869 8.91 12.62 21.30
C SER A 869 8.53 12.29 22.74
N HIS A 870 7.75 11.22 22.92
CA HIS A 870 7.27 10.78 24.23
C HIS A 870 7.17 9.26 24.37
N ASP A 871 7.06 8.76 25.61
CA ASP A 871 7.00 7.33 25.92
C ASP A 871 5.60 6.82 26.35
N ALA A 872 4.61 7.72 26.47
CA ALA A 872 3.23 7.38 26.82
C ALA A 872 2.66 6.28 25.92
N THR A 873 1.83 5.40 26.48
CA THR A 873 1.24 4.29 25.72
C THR A 873 0.17 4.76 24.75
N THR A 874 0.54 4.77 23.49
CA THR A 874 -0.31 4.94 22.30
C THR A 874 -0.59 3.54 21.76
N LEU A 875 -1.69 2.94 22.22
CA LEU A 875 -2.18 1.71 21.58
C LEU A 875 -2.44 2.03 20.10
N GLY A 876 -2.11 1.14 19.16
CA GLY A 876 -2.07 1.48 17.72
C GLY A 876 -3.33 2.21 17.21
N GLY A 877 -3.15 3.08 16.22
CA GLY A 877 -4.25 3.89 15.67
C GLY A 877 -4.82 4.95 16.63
N SER A 878 -3.97 5.54 17.48
CA SER A 878 -4.29 6.68 18.34
C SER A 878 -3.96 8.04 17.68
N SER A 879 -3.87 8.09 16.35
CA SER A 879 -3.67 9.31 15.56
C SER A 879 -4.69 10.39 15.94
N GLY A 880 -4.19 11.60 16.17
CA GLY A 880 -4.98 12.78 16.48
C GLY A 880 -5.29 12.94 17.97
N SER A 881 -4.69 12.10 18.82
CA SER A 881 -4.85 12.18 20.28
C SER A 881 -4.27 13.48 20.84
N ALA A 882 -4.94 14.01 21.86
CA ALA A 882 -4.49 15.19 22.58
C ALA A 882 -3.34 14.81 23.52
N ILE A 883 -2.27 15.61 23.52
CA ILE A 883 -1.21 15.53 24.53
C ILE A 883 -1.39 16.67 25.51
N ILE A 884 -1.52 16.36 26.79
CA ILE A 884 -1.68 17.35 27.87
C ILE A 884 -0.44 17.44 28.73
N THR A 885 -0.27 18.57 29.40
CA THR A 885 0.69 18.75 30.50
C THR A 885 -0.03 18.70 31.85
N PHE A 886 0.64 18.16 32.88
CA PHE A 886 0.13 18.14 34.25
C PHE A 886 0.28 19.51 34.92
N SER A 887 -0.56 20.45 34.53
CA SER A 887 -0.74 21.75 35.19
C SER A 887 -2.22 22.01 35.50
N ASN A 888 -2.54 23.19 36.07
CA ASN A 888 -3.93 23.55 36.34
C ASN A 888 -4.77 23.44 35.05
N ASP A 889 -5.97 22.89 35.11
CA ASP A 889 -6.88 22.76 33.96
C ASP A 889 -6.40 21.82 32.82
N LEU A 890 -5.24 21.15 32.97
CA LEU A 890 -4.67 20.18 32.03
C LEU A 890 -4.65 20.66 30.56
N PRO A 891 -3.96 21.78 30.24
CA PRO A 891 -3.96 22.34 28.91
C PRO A 891 -3.33 21.38 27.90
N ILE A 892 -3.81 21.45 26.65
CA ILE A 892 -3.30 20.65 25.55
C ILE A 892 -1.99 21.29 25.07
N LEU A 893 -0.92 20.50 25.17
CA LEU A 893 0.44 20.83 24.76
C LEU A 893 0.69 20.51 23.28
N GLY A 894 0.13 19.40 22.81
CA GLY A 894 0.52 18.83 21.52
C GLY A 894 -0.51 17.91 20.88
N LEU A 895 -0.21 17.54 19.63
CA LEU A 895 -1.00 16.61 18.81
C LEU A 895 -0.15 15.38 18.49
N HIS A 896 -0.56 14.20 18.96
CA HIS A 896 0.08 12.93 18.61
C HIS A 896 -0.18 12.59 17.14
N PHE A 897 0.86 12.20 16.37
CA PHE A 897 0.73 11.92 14.94
C PHE A 897 1.43 10.64 14.44
N ALA A 898 2.43 10.14 15.15
CA ALA A 898 3.13 8.92 14.75
C ALA A 898 3.70 8.16 15.96
N GLY A 899 3.86 6.85 15.82
CA GLY A 899 4.45 6.02 16.86
C GLY A 899 4.81 4.63 16.36
N GLN A 900 5.94 4.11 16.83
CA GLN A 900 6.38 2.75 16.58
C GLN A 900 6.58 2.03 17.91
N VAL A 901 6.02 0.81 18.00
CA VAL A 901 6.04 0.01 19.24
C VAL A 901 7.47 -0.32 19.62
N MET A 902 7.77 -0.25 20.93
CA MET A 902 9.12 -0.44 21.49
C MET A 902 10.20 0.57 21.04
N THR A 903 9.84 1.62 20.29
CA THR A 903 10.82 2.61 19.80
C THR A 903 10.47 4.01 20.27
N ALA A 904 9.42 4.64 19.76
CA ALA A 904 9.02 6.00 20.13
C ALA A 904 7.64 6.44 19.65
N ASN A 905 7.14 7.50 20.28
CA ASN A 905 5.99 8.26 19.83
C ASN A 905 6.37 9.71 19.55
N TYR A 906 5.67 10.33 18.60
CA TYR A 906 5.92 11.67 18.09
C TYR A 906 4.67 12.53 18.13
N ALA A 907 4.88 13.82 18.41
CA ALA A 907 3.82 14.80 18.48
C ALA A 907 4.26 16.17 17.99
N HIS A 908 3.32 16.93 17.42
CA HIS A 908 3.52 18.33 17.10
C HIS A 908 3.28 19.20 18.34
N SER A 909 4.17 20.16 18.57
CA SER A 909 4.03 21.22 19.58
C SER A 909 3.05 22.29 19.08
N LEU A 910 1.94 22.50 19.81
CA LEU A 910 0.93 23.49 19.39
C LEU A 910 1.49 24.92 19.42
N ALA A 911 2.34 25.24 20.40
CA ALA A 911 2.97 26.54 20.51
C ALA A 911 3.92 26.84 19.33
N ALA A 912 4.64 25.83 18.84
CA ALA A 912 5.49 25.97 17.65
C ALA A 912 4.65 26.11 16.37
N VAL A 913 3.59 25.28 16.24
CA VAL A 913 2.67 25.37 15.09
C VAL A 913 1.95 26.72 15.04
N LYS A 914 1.58 27.30 16.20
CA LYS A 914 0.99 28.64 16.31
C LYS A 914 1.87 29.74 15.71
N GLN A 915 3.19 29.56 15.76
CA GLN A 915 4.17 30.51 15.19
C GLN A 915 4.44 30.25 13.70
N SER A 916 3.95 29.13 13.17
CA SER A 916 4.16 28.73 11.78
C SER A 916 3.14 29.40 10.85
N PRO A 917 3.46 29.57 9.55
CA PRO A 917 2.53 30.17 8.58
C PRO A 917 1.42 29.22 8.09
N PHE A 918 1.41 27.96 8.53
CA PHE A 918 0.56 26.92 7.95
C PHE A 918 -0.89 26.93 8.46
N ILE A 919 -1.13 27.42 9.68
CA ILE A 919 -2.47 27.66 10.21
C ILE A 919 -2.74 29.16 10.13
N GLY A 920 -3.77 29.55 9.36
CA GLY A 920 -4.13 30.95 9.18
C GLY A 920 -4.37 31.67 10.51
N ALA A 921 -4.04 32.97 10.55
CA ALA A 921 -4.22 33.79 11.75
C ALA A 921 -5.69 33.82 12.22
N ASP A 922 -6.63 33.84 11.28
CA ASP A 922 -8.08 33.81 11.52
C ASP A 922 -8.54 32.53 12.23
N VAL A 923 -7.95 31.38 11.88
CA VAL A 923 -8.24 30.10 12.55
C VAL A 923 -7.56 30.05 13.90
N THR A 924 -6.31 30.52 13.98
CA THR A 924 -5.51 30.54 15.21
C THR A 924 -6.16 31.42 16.29
N GLU A 925 -6.72 32.58 15.92
CA GLU A 925 -7.41 33.50 16.83
C GLU A 925 -8.73 32.93 17.40
N ARG A 926 -9.37 32.01 16.67
CA ARG A 926 -10.59 31.31 17.12
C ARG A 926 -10.30 30.15 18.07
N MET A 927 -9.05 29.69 18.14
CA MET A 927 -8.61 28.66 19.09
C MET A 927 -8.39 29.26 20.48
N VAL A 928 -8.66 28.49 21.54
CA VAL A 928 -8.62 28.99 22.91
C VAL A 928 -7.26 28.74 23.56
N TRP A 929 -6.34 29.68 23.36
CA TRP A 929 -5.00 29.66 23.93
C TRP A 929 -4.98 30.15 25.39
N ARG A 930 -4.09 29.56 26.19
CA ARG A 930 -3.75 29.98 27.55
C ARG A 930 -2.45 30.77 27.57
#